data_AF-A0A8T5TQG2-F1
#
_entry.id   AF-A0A8T5TQG2-F1
#
_cell.length_a   1.000
_cell.length_b   1.000
_cell.length_c   1.000
_cell.angle_alpha   90.00
_cell.angle_beta   90.00
_cell.angle_gamma   90.00
#
_symmetry.space_group_name_H-M   'P 1'
#
loop_
_entity.id
_entity.type
_entity.pdbx_description
1 polymer ?
#
loop_
_entity_poly.entity_id
_entity_poly.type
_entity_poly.pdbx_seq_one_letter_code
_entity_poly.pdbx_strand_id
1 'polypeptide(L)'
;SYSKQYGMTFNRFSGFLYYDEEMNENDVESRAVRALEIIKRKFNIDLILINESNPYFYPFVGYYPNWELFFYEITNNLPMDGYWKALDIERLISEDYIESQHLSSTFLLVNSLDLLDLDITESIDQVNFNFDSLDLEFLENFEVDNIFEQFSNIPSLFGDISNFTDSNQTTQADFEEFGEVFNTLNLSNESHYVSLTVQYEGLSAGIKKIGEDEYTFNLWDALGYQGDSLQPSEKVFIALTGALMSEIDINIFCTDIVDVTPQYFTLYEFLLEQISLLLFYAGVDFDVQTLKEYSFELFWVDENGFKRSYIKPVNLNEPTNFMNFLHLFGFQGLPGIPTGIFNPIEDFEITYKVSNSEPNILIVKELIGNNASYGVYNDFSFNITAKNVGNVTAWGVPTPIPIELDDVFTLIIGPIGVLLGLDEDLKDAIWEVVRVEYSGQYTSLDDFFNFDKNPRIFYFDTSGTGLVDSYYPNLNNLTNLLPYNENMNDVIDIISGPNGDPQLIAALASIGLTVNSLKDTFTNEDSVWNDDNWKLEPQEIISYTLNNFSVEEFDTFSSFYKYNFSIKETFPPLPSIISGVSIADTTPQMALNADNESWIVESEEKFIDQHEIEIQFLFQNETEIDLVNNTLDRVSILANFSDPSNVLSFEVFNYTTEEFQNISQYLTSSVNNTSTFTFIKNQGTFNWLFDPSVRHNHTILLKIKGTSSSLFNISINDIDIELYYRDVNEYTVLGSRAIYTSSSGIVEYVRKSNTISLSTYEMSSLVAYAYLTSYSSNVGNINNYTLIFRNIGSNIAKDISISIPIPGIIYNPLNFTLEENYLKYIISNLAPGAEETVAFSFYIPNSAILSNIIISYNNSEHIQNLNSTSLETFPNEVCFSAPVDYLSRVPYIKTVEIYYDTSNLALAIGEELNLSIYIRNKSPEGISIQNLSILMNDQYGDLARVDNETLIYANIANNDISSVNITLIKKDWKGYYYPSINYFENSDNSLIQIAQSNPIILGFVNFSIIKTVDKNQIEIGDVINVSITVWNIGNICAKNITINDASSFTNIDFELVSGSLINTISSLLPGEHITISYKIQAITQAIVKLKPASIEYYYLVKSIDTSNWVDIKVIIPVNIQMYFVLGPSIVATITLIIFIWKTKRYDTKKYELQRNELMLFQISRTDAILKIENTLRDRFNIISKPQEEVTIENENEGEIEN
;
A
#
# COMPACT_ATOMS: atom_id res chain seq x y z
N SER A 1 10.49 -1.13 -6.74
CA SER A 1 9.23 -1.48 -7.42
C SER A 1 9.37 -2.44 -8.62
N TYR A 2 10.55 -2.66 -9.23
CA TYR A 2 10.74 -3.67 -10.31
C TYR A 2 10.68 -5.15 -9.84
N SER A 3 10.19 -5.44 -8.64
CA SER A 3 10.41 -6.74 -7.99
C SER A 3 9.54 -7.88 -8.51
N LYS A 4 8.59 -7.68 -9.43
CA LYS A 4 7.59 -8.73 -9.71
C LYS A 4 7.38 -9.00 -11.20
N GLN A 5 7.50 -10.29 -11.53
CA GLN A 5 7.28 -10.83 -12.86
C GLN A 5 5.79 -10.85 -13.15
N TYR A 6 5.28 -9.86 -13.87
CA TYR A 6 3.90 -9.91 -14.34
C TYR A 6 3.83 -10.70 -15.64
N GLY A 7 3.18 -11.87 -15.60
CA GLY A 7 2.70 -12.49 -16.83
C GLY A 7 1.52 -11.70 -17.39
N MET A 8 1.65 -11.26 -18.64
CA MET A 8 0.51 -10.76 -19.42
C MET A 8 -0.45 -11.94 -19.70
N THR A 9 -1.26 -12.30 -18.72
CA THR A 9 -2.31 -13.30 -18.90
C THR A 9 -3.55 -12.61 -19.42
N PHE A 10 -3.83 -12.84 -20.70
CA PHE A 10 -5.02 -12.36 -21.37
C PHE A 10 -6.25 -13.12 -20.87
N ASN A 11 -7.33 -12.40 -20.58
CA ASN A 11 -8.68 -12.94 -20.38
C ASN A 11 -8.79 -13.97 -19.22
N ARG A 12 -8.57 -13.53 -17.98
CA ARG A 12 -8.65 -14.40 -16.79
C ARG A 12 -9.56 -13.86 -15.69
N PHE A 13 -10.13 -14.78 -14.92
CA PHE A 13 -10.79 -14.51 -13.64
C PHE A 13 -10.13 -15.37 -12.56
N SER A 14 -9.59 -14.76 -11.52
CA SER A 14 -8.90 -15.51 -10.46
C SER A 14 -9.16 -14.90 -9.09
N GLY A 15 -8.82 -15.60 -8.03
CA GLY A 15 -9.10 -15.10 -6.69
C GLY A 15 -8.85 -16.12 -5.62
N PHE A 16 -9.12 -15.72 -4.38
CA PHE A 16 -9.05 -16.60 -3.25
C PHE A 16 -10.08 -16.22 -2.19
N LEU A 17 -10.44 -17.19 -1.37
CA LEU A 17 -11.20 -16.99 -0.13
C LEU A 17 -10.26 -17.29 1.04
N TYR A 18 -10.17 -16.37 1.98
CA TYR A 18 -9.42 -16.56 3.21
C TYR A 18 -10.32 -16.39 4.43
N TYR A 19 -10.18 -17.30 5.39
CA TYR A 19 -10.94 -17.31 6.63
C TYR A 19 -10.00 -17.24 7.83
N ASP A 20 -10.46 -16.63 8.92
CA ASP A 20 -9.70 -16.53 10.17
C ASP A 20 -9.32 -17.93 10.71
N GLU A 21 -8.06 -18.08 11.13
CA GLU A 21 -7.51 -19.31 11.69
C GLU A 21 -8.18 -19.73 13.01
N GLU A 22 -8.82 -18.79 13.73
CA GLU A 22 -9.61 -19.11 14.92
C GLU A 22 -10.90 -19.91 14.61
N MET A 23 -11.34 -19.92 13.35
CA MET A 23 -12.55 -20.64 12.93
C MET A 23 -12.33 -22.17 12.89
N ASN A 24 -13.42 -22.94 13.02
CA ASN A 24 -13.35 -24.40 12.87
C ASN A 24 -13.14 -24.80 11.41
N GLU A 25 -12.11 -25.61 11.12
CA GLU A 25 -11.78 -26.09 9.77
C GLU A 25 -12.97 -26.67 8.99
N ASN A 26 -13.85 -27.46 9.63
CA ASN A 26 -15.02 -28.04 8.92
C ASN A 26 -16.08 -26.98 8.57
N ASP A 27 -16.23 -25.95 9.40
CA ASP A 27 -17.15 -24.84 9.10
C ASP A 27 -16.56 -23.98 7.96
N VAL A 28 -15.24 -23.73 8.01
CA VAL A 28 -14.50 -23.03 6.96
C VAL A 28 -14.64 -23.75 5.61
N GLU A 29 -14.39 -25.07 5.55
CA GLU A 29 -14.55 -25.87 4.34
C GLU A 29 -16.00 -25.77 3.79
N SER A 30 -17.00 -25.93 4.66
CA SER A 30 -18.42 -25.82 4.27
C SER A 30 -18.78 -24.43 3.74
N ARG A 31 -18.22 -23.36 4.33
CA ARG A 31 -18.42 -21.98 3.89
C ARG A 31 -17.75 -21.71 2.55
N ALA A 32 -16.49 -22.15 2.39
CA ALA A 32 -15.73 -22.01 1.17
C ALA A 32 -16.43 -22.71 0.00
N VAL A 33 -16.85 -23.98 0.17
CA VAL A 33 -17.59 -24.73 -0.86
C VAL A 33 -18.88 -24.01 -1.26
N ARG A 34 -19.61 -23.44 -0.29
CA ARG A 34 -20.83 -22.68 -0.57
C ARG A 34 -20.53 -21.38 -1.32
N ALA A 35 -19.51 -20.63 -0.93
CA ALA A 35 -19.11 -19.39 -1.57
C ALA A 35 -18.67 -19.63 -3.02
N LEU A 36 -17.82 -20.62 -3.26
CA LEU A 36 -17.36 -21.02 -4.60
C LEU A 36 -18.53 -21.44 -5.50
N GLU A 37 -19.49 -22.20 -4.99
CA GLU A 37 -20.68 -22.59 -5.76
C GLU A 37 -21.58 -21.38 -6.09
N ILE A 38 -21.63 -20.35 -5.22
CA ILE A 38 -22.32 -19.08 -5.52
C ILE A 38 -21.60 -18.36 -6.66
N ILE A 39 -20.28 -18.16 -6.56
CA ILE A 39 -19.46 -17.47 -7.58
C ILE A 39 -19.61 -18.16 -8.93
N LYS A 40 -19.42 -19.48 -8.96
CA LYS A 40 -19.59 -20.34 -10.15
C LYS A 40 -20.95 -20.18 -10.82
N ARG A 41 -22.03 -20.20 -10.04
CA ARG A 41 -23.40 -20.06 -10.58
C ARG A 41 -23.69 -18.65 -11.07
N LYS A 42 -23.16 -17.65 -10.38
CA LYS A 42 -23.37 -16.25 -10.73
C LYS A 42 -22.68 -15.88 -12.02
N PHE A 43 -21.40 -16.23 -12.16
CA PHE A 43 -20.63 -15.90 -13.35
C PHE A 43 -20.70 -16.97 -14.45
N ASN A 44 -21.51 -18.03 -14.28
CA ASN A 44 -21.61 -19.17 -15.20
C ASN A 44 -20.25 -19.73 -15.65
N ILE A 45 -19.27 -19.72 -14.73
CA ILE A 45 -17.89 -20.13 -14.97
C ILE A 45 -17.56 -21.29 -14.06
N ASP A 46 -16.82 -22.28 -14.55
CA ASP A 46 -16.28 -23.32 -13.69
C ASP A 46 -15.02 -22.82 -12.98
N LEU A 47 -14.91 -23.10 -11.68
CA LEU A 47 -13.79 -22.68 -10.86
C LEU A 47 -12.87 -23.88 -10.61
N ILE A 48 -11.59 -23.73 -10.96
CA ILE A 48 -10.56 -24.73 -10.70
C ILE A 48 -9.82 -24.31 -9.44
N LEU A 49 -9.93 -25.13 -8.39
CA LEU A 49 -9.20 -24.92 -7.14
C LEU A 49 -7.72 -25.18 -7.32
N ILE A 50 -6.89 -24.35 -6.69
CA ILE A 50 -5.48 -24.64 -6.47
C ILE A 50 -5.41 -25.32 -5.09
N ASN A 51 -5.05 -26.60 -5.03
CA ASN A 51 -5.06 -27.31 -3.75
C ASN A 51 -3.82 -26.92 -2.95
N GLU A 52 -4.03 -26.14 -1.90
CA GLU A 52 -3.01 -25.75 -0.95
C GLU A 52 -3.05 -26.57 0.35
N SER A 53 -1.95 -26.51 1.09
CA SER A 53 -1.82 -27.18 2.39
C SER A 53 -2.57 -26.46 3.52
N ASN A 54 -2.87 -25.18 3.37
CA ASN A 54 -3.53 -24.35 4.37
C ASN A 54 -5.07 -24.57 4.34
N PRO A 55 -5.70 -25.06 5.44
CA PRO A 55 -7.14 -25.33 5.49
C PRO A 55 -8.02 -24.07 5.51
N TYR A 56 -7.43 -22.88 5.67
CA TYR A 56 -8.12 -21.59 5.73
C TYR A 56 -8.04 -20.79 4.43
N PHE A 57 -7.30 -21.27 3.44
CA PHE A 57 -7.03 -20.57 2.19
C PHE A 57 -7.53 -21.37 0.98
N TYR A 58 -8.41 -20.77 0.18
CA TYR A 58 -9.07 -21.42 -0.96
C TYR A 58 -8.83 -20.64 -2.27
N PRO A 59 -7.62 -20.73 -2.84
CA PRO A 59 -7.29 -20.12 -4.14
C PRO A 59 -7.99 -20.83 -5.30
N PHE A 60 -8.43 -20.05 -6.29
CA PHE A 60 -9.11 -20.57 -7.47
C PHE A 60 -8.79 -19.78 -8.75
N VAL A 61 -8.95 -20.46 -9.88
CA VAL A 61 -8.79 -19.88 -11.22
C VAL A 61 -9.99 -20.26 -12.09
N GLY A 62 -10.56 -19.27 -12.77
CA GLY A 62 -11.57 -19.40 -13.82
C GLY A 62 -11.04 -18.83 -15.13
N TYR A 63 -11.03 -19.64 -16.19
CA TYR A 63 -10.44 -19.24 -17.47
C TYR A 63 -11.51 -19.11 -18.57
N TYR A 64 -11.37 -18.09 -19.43
CA TYR A 64 -12.39 -17.64 -20.38
C TYR A 64 -13.74 -17.24 -19.75
N PRO A 65 -13.77 -16.29 -18.81
CA PRO A 65 -15.03 -15.74 -18.34
C PRO A 65 -15.87 -15.19 -19.50
N ASN A 66 -17.18 -15.39 -19.43
CA ASN A 66 -18.10 -14.65 -20.26
C ASN A 66 -18.19 -13.22 -19.72
N TRP A 67 -17.39 -12.31 -20.28
CA TRP A 67 -17.30 -10.92 -19.82
C TRP A 67 -18.64 -10.17 -19.90
N GLU A 68 -19.47 -10.46 -20.91
CA GLU A 68 -20.81 -9.88 -21.01
C GLU A 68 -21.66 -10.23 -19.78
N LEU A 69 -21.69 -11.51 -19.40
CA LEU A 69 -22.40 -11.94 -18.20
C LEU A 69 -21.74 -11.42 -16.92
N PHE A 70 -20.41 -11.42 -16.86
CA PHE A 70 -19.65 -10.96 -15.71
C PHE A 70 -19.96 -9.50 -15.39
N PHE A 71 -19.81 -8.61 -16.37
CA PHE A 71 -20.16 -7.21 -16.21
C PHE A 71 -21.66 -7.03 -15.98
N TYR A 72 -22.54 -7.80 -16.62
CA TYR A 72 -23.98 -7.77 -16.32
C TYR A 72 -24.29 -8.08 -14.85
N GLU A 73 -23.71 -9.13 -14.27
CA GLU A 73 -23.92 -9.42 -12.84
C GLU A 73 -23.31 -8.34 -11.95
N ILE A 74 -22.15 -7.78 -12.29
CA ILE A 74 -21.54 -6.70 -11.50
C ILE A 74 -22.41 -5.45 -11.53
N THR A 75 -22.74 -4.95 -12.71
CA THR A 75 -23.51 -3.72 -12.93
C THR A 75 -24.93 -3.76 -12.36
N ASN A 76 -25.51 -4.95 -12.18
CA ASN A 76 -26.82 -5.10 -11.53
C ASN A 76 -26.76 -5.05 -10.00
N ASN A 77 -25.60 -5.34 -9.41
CA ASN A 77 -25.42 -5.42 -7.96
C ASN A 77 -24.60 -4.25 -7.39
N LEU A 78 -23.67 -3.72 -8.18
CA LEU A 78 -22.92 -2.50 -7.89
C LEU A 78 -23.60 -1.30 -8.55
N PRO A 79 -23.60 -0.13 -7.91
CA PRO A 79 -24.13 1.06 -8.54
C PRO A 79 -23.25 1.45 -9.74
N MET A 80 -23.88 1.63 -10.90
CA MET A 80 -23.24 2.19 -12.11
C MET A 80 -23.24 3.72 -12.07
N ASP A 81 -22.76 4.28 -10.97
CA ASP A 81 -22.52 5.70 -10.75
C ASP A 81 -21.03 5.92 -10.42
N GLY A 82 -20.66 7.19 -10.21
CA GLY A 82 -19.29 7.58 -9.97
C GLY A 82 -18.27 7.04 -11.00
N TYR A 83 -17.11 6.57 -10.56
CA TYR A 83 -16.07 6.04 -11.46
C TYR A 83 -16.49 4.78 -12.23
N TRP A 84 -17.37 3.93 -11.67
CA TRP A 84 -17.89 2.75 -12.37
C TRP A 84 -18.73 3.12 -13.60
N LYS A 85 -19.34 4.32 -13.61
CA LYS A 85 -20.07 4.85 -14.77
C LYS A 85 -19.16 5.14 -15.97
N ALA A 86 -17.86 5.39 -15.74
CA ALA A 86 -16.91 5.71 -16.79
C ALA A 86 -16.39 4.47 -17.55
N LEU A 87 -16.69 3.26 -17.07
CA LEU A 87 -16.32 2.02 -17.74
C LEU A 87 -17.11 1.83 -19.03
N ASP A 88 -16.40 1.85 -20.15
CA ASP A 88 -16.94 1.52 -21.48
C ASP A 88 -17.10 -0.01 -21.63
N ILE A 89 -18.16 -0.54 -21.01
CA ILE A 89 -18.42 -2.00 -20.99
C ILE A 89 -18.60 -2.55 -22.41
N GLU A 90 -19.25 -1.83 -23.31
CA GLU A 90 -19.45 -2.27 -24.70
C GLU A 90 -18.12 -2.52 -25.41
N ARG A 91 -17.10 -1.67 -25.16
CA ARG A 91 -15.74 -1.89 -25.64
C ARG A 91 -15.10 -3.12 -24.99
N LEU A 92 -15.17 -3.24 -23.66
CA LEU A 92 -14.49 -4.31 -22.92
C LEU A 92 -15.02 -5.70 -23.25
N ILE A 93 -16.30 -5.83 -23.63
CA ILE A 93 -16.92 -7.10 -24.02
C ILE A 93 -16.81 -7.41 -25.52
N SER A 94 -16.23 -6.50 -26.32
CA SER A 94 -16.09 -6.69 -27.77
C SER A 94 -15.06 -7.79 -28.09
N GLU A 95 -15.32 -8.54 -29.17
CA GLU A 95 -14.43 -9.61 -29.63
C GLU A 95 -13.03 -9.06 -29.96
N ASP A 96 -12.96 -7.91 -30.64
CA ASP A 96 -11.71 -7.23 -30.97
C ASP A 96 -10.87 -6.89 -29.72
N TYR A 97 -11.50 -6.47 -28.62
CA TYR A 97 -10.80 -6.14 -27.38
C TYR A 97 -10.30 -7.39 -26.66
N ILE A 98 -11.17 -8.38 -26.45
CA ILE A 98 -10.86 -9.62 -25.75
C ILE A 98 -9.73 -10.40 -26.44
N GLU A 99 -9.62 -10.31 -27.77
CA GLU A 99 -8.57 -10.98 -28.55
C GLU A 99 -7.24 -10.21 -28.60
N SER A 100 -7.23 -8.90 -28.37
CA SER A 100 -6.05 -8.05 -28.63
C SER A 100 -5.52 -7.26 -27.44
N GLN A 101 -6.28 -7.15 -26.35
CA GLN A 101 -5.97 -6.32 -25.18
C GLN A 101 -6.04 -7.14 -23.88
N HIS A 102 -5.34 -6.70 -22.85
CA HIS A 102 -5.44 -7.28 -21.52
C HIS A 102 -6.81 -6.97 -20.89
N LEU A 103 -7.45 -8.02 -20.37
CA LEU A 103 -8.62 -7.93 -19.51
C LEU A 103 -8.54 -9.03 -18.46
N SER A 104 -8.56 -8.63 -17.19
CA SER A 104 -8.58 -9.58 -16.09
C SER A 104 -9.40 -9.06 -14.91
N SER A 105 -9.84 -9.98 -14.06
CA SER A 105 -10.46 -9.64 -12.80
C SER A 105 -10.00 -10.56 -11.67
N THR A 106 -9.79 -9.94 -10.51
CA THR A 106 -9.45 -10.61 -9.26
C THR A 106 -10.58 -10.46 -8.25
N PHE A 107 -11.01 -11.56 -7.64
CA PHE A 107 -12.02 -11.58 -6.58
C PHE A 107 -11.42 -12.08 -5.27
N LEU A 108 -11.52 -11.29 -4.20
CA LEU A 108 -11.03 -11.63 -2.88
C LEU A 108 -12.18 -11.62 -1.88
N LEU A 109 -12.21 -12.60 -0.99
CA LEU A 109 -13.01 -12.60 0.22
C LEU A 109 -12.06 -12.81 1.40
N VAL A 110 -11.94 -11.83 2.29
CA VAL A 110 -11.09 -11.91 3.48
C VAL A 110 -11.88 -11.54 4.73
N ASN A 111 -11.55 -12.17 5.85
CA ASN A 111 -12.21 -11.95 7.14
C ASN A 111 -11.47 -10.97 8.05
N SER A 112 -10.21 -10.67 7.78
CA SER A 112 -9.42 -9.65 8.49
C SER A 112 -8.55 -8.89 7.48
N LEU A 113 -8.28 -7.62 7.78
CA LEU A 113 -7.32 -6.79 7.05
C LEU A 113 -5.89 -7.05 7.50
N ASP A 114 -5.67 -7.62 8.70
CA ASP A 114 -4.35 -8.10 9.17
C ASP A 114 -3.74 -9.13 8.21
N LEU A 115 -4.58 -9.71 7.36
CA LEU A 115 -4.19 -10.61 6.28
C LEU A 115 -3.30 -9.96 5.22
N LEU A 116 -3.49 -8.66 5.01
CA LEU A 116 -2.79 -7.90 3.98
C LEU A 116 -1.29 -7.78 4.31
N ASP A 117 -0.92 -7.95 5.58
CA ASP A 117 0.46 -7.93 6.09
C ASP A 117 1.14 -9.30 6.03
N LEU A 118 0.39 -10.37 5.72
CA LEU A 118 0.88 -11.75 5.69
C LEU A 118 1.16 -12.19 4.24
N ASP A 119 2.35 -12.77 4.00
CA ASP A 119 2.76 -13.25 2.67
C ASP A 119 2.14 -14.63 2.33
N ILE A 120 0.81 -14.69 2.31
CA ILE A 120 0.02 -15.93 2.16
C ILE A 120 0.16 -16.53 0.75
N THR A 121 0.57 -15.71 -0.22
CA THR A 121 0.80 -16.13 -1.60
C THR A 121 2.12 -16.87 -1.81
N GLU A 122 3.06 -16.88 -0.84
CA GLU A 122 4.31 -17.66 -0.95
C GLU A 122 4.07 -19.15 -1.16
N SER A 123 2.91 -19.67 -0.77
CA SER A 123 2.55 -21.09 -0.96
C SER A 123 2.25 -21.47 -2.41
N ILE A 124 1.99 -20.49 -3.30
CA ILE A 124 1.57 -20.73 -4.68
C ILE A 124 2.74 -20.51 -5.64
N ASP A 125 3.10 -21.55 -6.38
CA ASP A 125 4.33 -21.54 -7.15
C ASP A 125 4.19 -20.91 -8.55
N GLN A 126 2.96 -20.87 -9.13
CA GLN A 126 2.80 -20.60 -10.58
C GLN A 126 1.78 -19.53 -10.96
N VAL A 127 0.91 -19.13 -10.02
CA VAL A 127 -0.20 -18.21 -10.23
C VAL A 127 -0.10 -17.03 -9.28
N ASN A 128 0.27 -15.85 -9.79
CA ASN A 128 0.10 -14.59 -9.08
C ASN A 128 -1.31 -14.02 -9.34
N PHE A 129 -2.02 -13.66 -8.27
CA PHE A 129 -3.37 -13.08 -8.28
C PHE A 129 -3.43 -11.57 -8.48
N ASN A 130 -2.29 -10.92 -8.74
CA ASN A 130 -2.09 -9.48 -8.78
C ASN A 130 -2.42 -8.78 -7.45
N PHE A 131 -2.16 -9.45 -6.32
CA PHE A 131 -2.43 -8.87 -5.00
C PHE A 131 -1.62 -7.60 -4.76
N ASP A 132 -0.37 -7.59 -5.26
CA ASP A 132 0.55 -6.45 -5.16
C ASP A 132 0.09 -5.17 -5.88
N SER A 133 -0.97 -5.25 -6.68
CA SER A 133 -1.60 -4.07 -7.30
C SER A 133 -2.65 -3.41 -6.40
N LEU A 134 -3.00 -4.05 -5.29
CA LEU A 134 -3.76 -3.42 -4.22
C LEU A 134 -2.79 -2.60 -3.39
N ASP A 135 -2.60 -1.35 -3.77
CA ASP A 135 -1.91 -0.40 -2.92
C ASP A 135 -2.83 -0.06 -1.75
N LEU A 136 -2.46 -0.54 -0.57
CA LEU A 136 -3.16 -0.31 0.68
C LEU A 136 -2.30 0.53 1.63
N GLU A 137 -1.14 1.05 1.17
CA GLU A 137 -0.35 2.05 1.90
C GLU A 137 -1.24 3.27 2.22
N PHE A 138 -2.25 3.54 1.38
CA PHE A 138 -3.28 4.54 1.67
C PHE A 138 -4.04 4.26 2.99
N LEU A 139 -4.40 3.00 3.28
CA LEU A 139 -5.09 2.64 4.52
C LEU A 139 -4.21 2.85 5.74
N GLU A 140 -2.92 2.52 5.64
CA GLU A 140 -1.93 2.78 6.69
C GLU A 140 -1.69 4.28 6.89
N ASN A 141 -1.53 5.04 5.80
CA ASN A 141 -1.26 6.48 5.85
C ASN A 141 -2.46 7.32 6.30
N PHE A 142 -3.69 6.81 6.15
CA PHE A 142 -4.92 7.41 6.69
C PHE A 142 -5.36 6.85 8.03
N GLU A 143 -4.56 5.97 8.66
CA GLU A 143 -4.69 5.77 10.09
C GLU A 143 -4.57 7.15 10.74
N VAL A 144 -5.63 7.51 11.45
CA VAL A 144 -5.80 8.80 12.11
C VAL A 144 -4.55 9.09 12.95
N ASP A 145 -4.06 8.06 13.65
CA ASP A 145 -2.83 8.11 14.44
C ASP A 145 -1.58 8.49 13.59
N ASN A 146 -1.42 8.01 12.36
CA ASN A 146 -0.28 8.33 11.48
C ASN A 146 -0.36 9.76 10.90
N ILE A 147 -1.55 10.21 10.47
CA ILE A 147 -1.76 11.60 10.04
C ILE A 147 -1.47 12.55 11.20
N PHE A 148 -1.99 12.25 12.40
CA PHE A 148 -1.80 13.08 13.57
C PHE A 148 -0.39 13.00 14.15
N GLU A 149 0.32 11.87 14.07
CA GLU A 149 1.74 11.77 14.42
C GLU A 149 2.58 12.71 13.54
N GLN A 150 2.33 12.75 12.23
CA GLN A 150 3.01 13.66 11.30
C GLN A 150 2.78 15.14 11.65
N PHE A 151 1.58 15.51 12.11
CA PHE A 151 1.29 16.89 12.56
C PHE A 151 1.80 17.19 13.98
N SER A 152 1.79 16.20 14.89
CA SER A 152 2.22 16.37 16.29
C SER A 152 3.73 16.58 16.45
N ASN A 153 4.51 16.16 15.45
CA ASN A 153 5.96 16.32 15.39
C ASN A 153 6.42 17.71 14.90
N ILE A 154 5.50 18.63 14.59
CA ILE A 154 5.85 20.00 14.17
C ILE A 154 6.42 20.80 15.36
N PRO A 155 7.66 21.32 15.30
CA PRO A 155 8.29 22.01 16.42
C PRO A 155 7.54 23.26 16.88
N SER A 156 7.56 23.51 18.18
CA SER A 156 6.99 24.66 18.92
C SER A 156 7.53 26.06 18.53
N LEU A 157 8.23 26.20 17.40
CA LEU A 157 8.89 27.44 16.98
C LEU A 157 7.89 28.49 16.45
N PHE A 158 6.68 28.09 16.04
CA PHE A 158 5.62 28.98 15.53
C PHE A 158 4.31 28.96 16.34
N GLY A 159 4.42 28.59 17.61
CA GLY A 159 3.27 28.54 18.49
C GLY A 159 2.52 27.22 18.36
N ASP A 160 2.04 26.80 19.52
CA ASP A 160 1.14 25.69 19.77
C ASP A 160 0.14 25.48 18.61
N ILE A 161 0.00 24.25 18.10
CA ILE A 161 -1.08 23.87 17.16
C ILE A 161 -2.46 24.22 17.74
N SER A 162 -2.55 24.48 19.06
CA SER A 162 -3.72 25.09 19.71
C SER A 162 -4.12 26.47 19.15
N ASN A 163 -3.28 27.14 18.35
CA ASN A 163 -3.61 28.38 17.65
C ASN A 163 -4.34 28.14 16.32
N PHE A 164 -4.53 26.89 15.87
CA PHE A 164 -5.38 26.56 14.70
C PHE A 164 -6.85 26.94 14.92
N THR A 165 -7.21 27.25 16.16
CA THR A 165 -8.53 27.64 16.58
C THR A 165 -8.38 28.86 17.48
N ASP A 166 -9.17 29.89 17.18
CA ASP A 166 -9.29 31.11 17.98
C ASP A 166 -9.23 30.78 19.48
N SER A 167 -8.37 31.48 20.23
CA SER A 167 -7.90 31.13 21.58
C SER A 167 -8.98 31.19 22.69
N ASN A 168 -10.25 31.02 22.34
CA ASN A 168 -11.40 31.12 23.23
C ASN A 168 -12.28 29.86 23.30
N GLN A 169 -12.13 28.83 22.45
CA GLN A 169 -13.15 27.76 22.41
C GLN A 169 -12.71 26.30 22.30
N THR A 170 -11.44 25.96 22.06
CA THR A 170 -11.02 24.55 21.88
C THR A 170 -9.78 24.24 22.69
N THR A 171 -9.86 23.17 23.47
CA THR A 171 -8.81 22.66 24.36
C THR A 171 -8.14 21.42 23.75
N GLN A 172 -6.93 21.10 24.19
CA GLN A 172 -6.22 19.87 23.81
C GLN A 172 -7.04 18.59 24.08
N ALA A 173 -7.96 18.64 25.06
CA ALA A 173 -8.91 17.56 25.34
C ALA A 173 -9.95 17.37 24.21
N ASP A 174 -10.35 18.44 23.52
CA ASP A 174 -11.29 18.36 22.39
C ASP A 174 -10.62 17.70 21.16
N PHE A 175 -9.28 17.77 21.05
CA PHE A 175 -8.49 17.10 20.02
C PHE A 175 -8.25 15.61 20.31
N GLU A 176 -8.03 15.24 21.57
CA GLU A 176 -7.99 13.82 21.97
C GLU A 176 -9.37 13.17 21.78
N GLU A 177 -10.46 13.87 22.12
CA GLU A 177 -11.84 13.41 21.90
C GLU A 177 -12.18 13.34 20.39
N PHE A 178 -11.63 14.23 19.56
CA PHE A 178 -11.69 14.14 18.09
C PHE A 178 -10.99 12.88 17.56
N GLY A 179 -9.77 12.58 18.02
CA GLY A 179 -9.04 11.36 17.66
C GLY A 179 -9.78 10.09 18.09
N GLU A 180 -10.38 10.07 19.29
CA GLU A 180 -11.20 8.93 19.76
C GLU A 180 -12.45 8.69 18.90
N VAL A 181 -13.14 9.74 18.44
CA VAL A 181 -14.30 9.62 17.53
C VAL A 181 -13.89 8.98 16.20
N PHE A 182 -12.74 9.36 15.65
CA PHE A 182 -12.26 8.78 14.39
C PHE A 182 -11.68 7.36 14.59
N ASN A 183 -11.07 7.05 15.73
CA ASN A 183 -10.65 5.67 16.06
C ASN A 183 -11.84 4.71 16.22
N THR A 184 -13.05 5.19 16.53
CA THR A 184 -14.28 4.35 16.46
C THR A 184 -14.77 4.05 15.04
N LEU A 185 -14.20 4.68 14.00
CA LEU A 185 -14.48 4.39 12.59
C LEU A 185 -13.55 3.32 12.01
N ASN A 186 -12.62 2.79 12.81
CA ASN A 186 -11.78 1.67 12.42
C ASN A 186 -12.62 0.43 12.14
N LEU A 187 -12.25 -0.26 11.07
CA LEU A 187 -12.94 -1.45 10.62
C LEU A 187 -12.66 -2.59 11.62
N SER A 188 -13.69 -3.29 12.11
CA SER A 188 -13.50 -4.37 13.08
C SER A 188 -13.04 -5.67 12.41
N ASN A 189 -12.22 -6.46 13.11
CA ASN A 189 -11.81 -7.82 12.69
C ASN A 189 -12.98 -8.82 12.55
N GLU A 190 -14.21 -8.44 12.92
CA GLU A 190 -15.43 -9.24 12.64
C GLU A 190 -16.08 -8.89 11.27
N SER A 191 -15.48 -7.98 10.49
CA SER A 191 -16.00 -7.53 9.21
C SER A 191 -15.57 -8.46 8.07
N HIS A 192 -16.50 -8.80 7.18
CA HIS A 192 -16.19 -9.56 5.96
C HIS A 192 -15.91 -8.60 4.80
N TYR A 193 -14.71 -8.68 4.23
CA TYR A 193 -14.29 -7.82 3.12
C TYR A 193 -14.38 -8.60 1.81
N VAL A 194 -14.99 -7.98 0.82
CA VAL A 194 -14.98 -8.46 -0.56
C VAL A 194 -14.28 -7.41 -1.40
N SER A 195 -13.21 -7.81 -2.08
CA SER A 195 -12.56 -6.97 -3.09
C SER A 195 -12.80 -7.54 -4.48
N LEU A 196 -13.10 -6.64 -5.42
CA LEU A 196 -13.27 -6.97 -6.84
C LEU A 196 -12.46 -5.97 -7.65
N THR A 197 -11.39 -6.45 -8.26
CA THR A 197 -10.51 -5.64 -9.11
C THR A 197 -10.74 -5.99 -10.57
N VAL A 198 -10.81 -4.99 -11.44
CA VAL A 198 -10.87 -5.15 -12.90
C VAL A 198 -9.69 -4.39 -13.51
N GLN A 199 -8.82 -5.11 -14.21
CA GLN A 199 -7.64 -4.54 -14.85
C GLN A 199 -7.79 -4.63 -16.37
N TYR A 200 -7.58 -3.51 -17.06
CA TYR A 200 -7.77 -3.39 -18.51
C TYR A 200 -6.91 -2.29 -19.14
N GLU A 201 -6.65 -2.38 -20.43
CA GLU A 201 -5.93 -1.36 -21.21
C GLU A 201 -6.87 -0.20 -21.64
N GLY A 202 -6.45 1.04 -21.39
CA GLY A 202 -7.15 2.25 -21.81
C GLY A 202 -7.06 2.54 -23.31
N LEU A 203 -7.89 3.46 -23.81
CA LEU A 203 -7.84 3.91 -25.20
C LEU A 203 -6.57 4.71 -25.47
N SER A 204 -5.93 4.43 -26.60
CA SER A 204 -4.77 5.21 -27.07
C SER A 204 -5.10 6.68 -27.33
N ALA A 205 -6.37 7.03 -27.50
CA ALA A 205 -6.83 8.41 -27.66
C ALA A 205 -6.57 9.27 -26.42
N GLY A 206 -6.45 8.65 -25.23
CA GLY A 206 -6.09 9.31 -23.99
C GLY A 206 -4.67 9.85 -23.96
N ILE A 207 -3.78 9.41 -24.86
CA ILE A 207 -2.41 9.95 -24.98
C ILE A 207 -2.26 10.64 -26.34
N LYS A 208 -1.97 11.93 -26.34
CA LYS A 208 -1.77 12.73 -27.56
C LYS A 208 -0.36 13.31 -27.57
N LYS A 209 0.35 13.15 -28.68
CA LYS A 209 1.65 13.80 -28.90
C LYS A 209 1.40 15.24 -29.37
N ILE A 210 1.87 16.22 -28.60
CA ILE A 210 1.69 17.65 -28.90
C ILE A 210 2.97 18.33 -29.38
N GLY A 211 4.14 17.80 -29.01
CA GLY A 211 5.46 18.31 -29.40
C GLY A 211 6.42 17.22 -29.89
N GLU A 212 7.72 17.53 -29.99
CA GLU A 212 8.75 16.53 -30.35
C GLU A 212 8.90 15.47 -29.26
N ASP A 213 8.94 15.92 -28.00
CA ASP A 213 9.12 15.11 -26.78
C ASP A 213 8.05 15.37 -25.72
N GLU A 214 6.92 15.96 -26.13
CA GLU A 214 5.86 16.43 -25.24
C GLU A 214 4.52 15.76 -25.59
N TYR A 215 3.84 15.29 -24.55
CA TYR A 215 2.63 14.49 -24.62
C TYR A 215 1.60 15.02 -23.63
N THR A 216 0.33 14.84 -23.94
CA THR A 216 -0.77 15.03 -23.00
C THR A 216 -1.44 13.69 -22.72
N PHE A 217 -1.75 13.45 -21.44
CA PHE A 217 -2.58 12.36 -20.97
C PHE A 217 -3.90 12.93 -20.46
N ASN A 218 -5.03 12.40 -20.93
CA ASN A 218 -6.36 12.73 -20.43
C ASN A 218 -7.06 11.44 -19.94
N LEU A 219 -7.46 11.43 -18.67
CA LEU A 219 -8.05 10.24 -18.04
C LEU A 219 -9.42 9.88 -18.65
N TRP A 220 -10.26 10.86 -18.97
CA TRP A 220 -11.60 10.64 -19.54
C TRP A 220 -11.50 10.02 -20.95
N ASP A 221 -10.63 10.57 -21.79
CA ASP A 221 -10.35 10.05 -23.13
C ASP A 221 -9.74 8.64 -23.06
N ALA A 222 -8.89 8.36 -22.08
CA ALA A 222 -8.33 7.02 -21.85
C ALA A 222 -9.41 6.00 -21.43
N LEU A 223 -10.38 6.43 -20.63
CA LEU A 223 -11.54 5.61 -20.25
C LEU A 223 -12.54 5.45 -21.41
N GLY A 224 -12.58 6.40 -22.34
CA GLY A 224 -13.59 6.47 -23.40
C GLY A 224 -14.90 7.12 -22.94
N TYR A 225 -14.83 7.91 -21.87
CA TYR A 225 -15.99 8.52 -21.23
C TYR A 225 -16.20 9.94 -21.76
N GLN A 226 -17.46 10.29 -22.05
CA GLN A 226 -17.87 11.60 -22.62
C GLN A 226 -19.03 12.23 -21.82
N GLY A 227 -19.27 11.76 -20.60
CA GLY A 227 -20.34 12.26 -19.74
C GLY A 227 -19.91 13.42 -18.84
N ASP A 228 -20.77 13.77 -17.88
CA ASP A 228 -20.51 14.82 -16.88
C ASP A 228 -19.37 14.44 -15.92
N SER A 229 -18.95 15.39 -15.07
CA SER A 229 -17.89 15.22 -14.06
C SER A 229 -18.01 13.93 -13.24
N LEU A 230 -16.86 13.32 -12.94
CA LEU A 230 -16.79 12.09 -12.16
C LEU A 230 -16.51 12.43 -10.70
N GLN A 231 -17.18 11.69 -9.82
CA GLN A 231 -16.99 11.69 -8.37
C GLN A 231 -17.10 10.23 -7.90
N PRO A 232 -16.73 9.90 -6.66
CA PRO A 232 -17.07 8.60 -6.09
C PRO A 232 -18.58 8.34 -6.09
N SER A 233 -18.96 7.06 -6.00
CA SER A 233 -20.37 6.67 -5.95
C SER A 233 -21.10 7.38 -4.81
N GLU A 234 -22.34 7.86 -5.02
CA GLU A 234 -23.10 8.53 -3.96
C GLU A 234 -23.34 7.59 -2.77
N LYS A 235 -23.32 6.28 -3.00
CA LYS A 235 -23.45 5.25 -1.96
C LYS A 235 -22.21 5.12 -1.08
N VAL A 236 -21.05 5.60 -1.51
CA VAL A 236 -19.82 5.59 -0.71
C VAL A 236 -19.94 6.54 0.48
N PHE A 237 -20.63 7.67 0.31
CA PHE A 237 -20.86 8.67 1.36
C PHE A 237 -21.84 8.21 2.46
N ILE A 238 -22.33 6.96 2.40
CA ILE A 238 -23.07 6.35 3.51
C ILE A 238 -22.13 6.11 4.72
N ALA A 239 -20.81 6.05 4.51
CA ALA A 239 -19.80 5.96 5.57
C ALA A 239 -18.59 6.87 5.29
N LEU A 240 -18.15 7.63 6.30
CA LEU A 240 -16.96 8.50 6.23
C LEU A 240 -15.69 7.71 5.84
N THR A 241 -15.55 6.49 6.37
CA THR A 241 -14.47 5.56 6.00
C THR A 241 -14.46 5.26 4.50
N GLY A 242 -15.63 5.03 3.88
CA GLY A 242 -15.72 4.77 2.44
C GLY A 242 -15.28 5.96 1.59
N ALA A 243 -15.62 7.19 2.03
CA ALA A 243 -15.19 8.41 1.36
C ALA A 243 -13.66 8.59 1.44
N LEU A 244 -13.05 8.28 2.59
CA LEU A 244 -11.60 8.28 2.73
C LEU A 244 -10.97 7.20 1.83
N MET A 245 -11.52 5.99 1.76
CA MET A 245 -11.02 4.90 0.90
C MET A 245 -11.17 5.13 -0.62
N SER A 246 -11.69 6.27 -1.08
CA SER A 246 -11.90 6.54 -2.51
C SER A 246 -10.78 7.41 -3.08
N GLU A 247 -9.91 6.79 -3.86
CA GLU A 247 -8.69 7.41 -4.38
C GLU A 247 -8.55 7.28 -5.90
N ILE A 248 -7.89 8.26 -6.51
CA ILE A 248 -7.28 8.14 -7.83
C ILE A 248 -5.76 8.24 -7.65
N ASP A 249 -5.03 7.18 -7.99
CA ASP A 249 -3.57 7.20 -8.08
C ASP A 249 -3.10 7.22 -9.53
N ILE A 250 -2.15 8.10 -9.85
CA ILE A 250 -1.65 8.31 -11.21
C ILE A 250 -0.13 8.25 -11.22
N ASN A 251 0.35 7.26 -11.94
CA ASN A 251 1.77 6.97 -12.11
C ASN A 251 2.17 7.17 -13.57
N ILE A 252 3.07 8.12 -13.83
CA ILE A 252 3.53 8.44 -15.18
C ILE A 252 5.04 8.19 -15.30
N PHE A 253 5.43 7.39 -16.29
CA PHE A 253 6.82 7.29 -16.72
C PHE A 253 7.18 8.48 -17.62
N CYS A 254 7.69 9.54 -17.03
CA CYS A 254 8.12 10.75 -17.75
C CYS A 254 9.35 11.38 -17.10
N THR A 255 10.01 12.30 -17.82
CA THR A 255 11.12 13.08 -17.27
C THR A 255 10.66 14.33 -16.53
N ASP A 256 9.53 14.91 -16.93
CA ASP A 256 8.97 16.09 -16.28
C ASP A 256 7.47 16.18 -16.53
N ILE A 257 6.75 16.78 -15.59
CA ILE A 257 5.35 17.17 -15.73
C ILE A 257 5.33 18.68 -15.86
N VAL A 258 4.76 19.16 -16.96
CA VAL A 258 4.79 20.56 -17.38
C VAL A 258 3.58 21.31 -16.86
N ASP A 259 2.42 20.66 -16.89
CA ASP A 259 1.14 21.26 -16.55
C ASP A 259 0.13 20.19 -16.13
N VAL A 260 -0.83 20.57 -15.28
CA VAL A 260 -1.94 19.71 -14.86
C VAL A 260 -3.22 20.51 -14.71
N THR A 261 -4.33 19.90 -15.14
CA THR A 261 -5.69 20.39 -14.88
C THR A 261 -6.53 19.30 -14.23
N PRO A 262 -7.15 19.53 -13.05
CA PRO A 262 -6.97 20.68 -12.16
C PRO A 262 -5.68 20.58 -11.33
N GLN A 263 -5.06 21.72 -11.02
CA GLN A 263 -3.93 21.79 -10.08
C GLN A 263 -4.38 21.75 -8.61
N TYR A 264 -5.58 22.24 -8.31
CA TYR A 264 -6.09 22.36 -6.94
C TYR A 264 -7.45 21.67 -6.79
N PHE A 265 -7.60 20.92 -5.71
CA PHE A 265 -8.86 20.29 -5.30
C PHE A 265 -9.48 21.01 -4.11
N THR A 266 -10.81 21.08 -4.08
CA THR A 266 -11.56 21.70 -2.98
C THR A 266 -12.42 20.65 -2.30
N LEU A 267 -12.61 20.80 -0.99
CA LEU A 267 -13.38 19.84 -0.19
C LEU A 267 -14.84 19.77 -0.62
N TYR A 268 -15.40 18.56 -0.57
CA TYR A 268 -16.78 18.30 -0.92
C TYR A 268 -17.73 18.88 0.14
N GLU A 269 -18.63 19.78 -0.26
CA GLU A 269 -19.49 20.51 0.69
C GLU A 269 -20.37 19.59 1.54
N PHE A 270 -20.93 18.53 0.95
CA PHE A 270 -21.78 17.59 1.68
C PHE A 270 -20.99 16.82 2.74
N LEU A 271 -19.73 16.47 2.47
CA LEU A 271 -18.87 15.82 3.45
C LEU A 271 -18.61 16.75 4.64
N LEU A 272 -18.34 18.03 4.38
CA LEU A 272 -18.17 19.03 5.44
C LEU A 272 -19.44 19.13 6.31
N GLU A 273 -20.63 19.06 5.71
CA GLU A 273 -21.89 19.00 6.48
C GLU A 273 -21.99 17.72 7.34
N GLN A 274 -21.57 16.56 6.82
CA GLN A 274 -21.57 15.30 7.59
C GLN A 274 -20.58 15.34 8.76
N ILE A 275 -19.36 15.85 8.53
CA ILE A 275 -18.35 16.05 9.58
C ILE A 275 -18.89 17.03 10.63
N SER A 276 -19.49 18.14 10.21
CA SER A 276 -20.12 19.10 11.13
C SER A 276 -21.21 18.46 11.99
N LEU A 277 -22.04 17.60 11.40
CA LEU A 277 -23.08 16.88 12.13
C LEU A 277 -22.50 15.86 13.11
N LEU A 278 -21.46 15.12 12.71
CA LEU A 278 -20.76 14.17 13.58
C LEU A 278 -20.13 14.86 14.78
N LEU A 279 -19.39 15.95 14.55
CA LEU A 279 -18.76 16.74 15.62
C LEU A 279 -19.80 17.36 16.55
N PHE A 280 -20.91 17.84 16.00
CA PHE A 280 -22.04 18.30 16.80
C PHE A 280 -22.62 17.19 17.70
N TYR A 281 -22.74 15.95 17.20
CA TYR A 281 -23.20 14.81 18.00
C TYR A 281 -22.17 14.35 19.03
N ALA A 282 -20.88 14.46 18.71
CA ALA A 282 -19.78 14.18 19.63
C ALA A 282 -19.61 15.28 20.71
N GLY A 283 -20.24 16.44 20.54
CA GLY A 283 -20.10 17.56 21.46
C GLY A 283 -18.83 18.40 21.25
N VAL A 284 -18.15 18.22 20.12
CA VAL A 284 -16.94 18.94 19.73
C VAL A 284 -17.32 20.26 19.03
N ASP A 285 -16.85 21.39 19.56
CA ASP A 285 -17.10 22.74 19.01
C ASP A 285 -16.00 23.10 17.99
N PHE A 286 -16.14 22.63 16.75
CA PHE A 286 -15.20 22.89 15.66
C PHE A 286 -15.90 23.60 14.48
N ASP A 287 -15.37 24.75 14.06
CA ASP A 287 -15.91 25.50 12.93
C ASP A 287 -15.44 24.91 11.59
N VAL A 288 -16.26 24.02 11.04
CA VAL A 288 -16.03 23.38 9.74
C VAL A 288 -15.97 24.38 8.58
N GLN A 289 -16.46 25.62 8.72
CA GLN A 289 -16.33 26.62 7.65
C GLN A 289 -14.88 27.01 7.39
N THR A 290 -14.00 26.91 8.40
CA THR A 290 -12.56 27.15 8.23
C THR A 290 -11.92 26.20 7.21
N LEU A 291 -12.42 24.96 7.11
CA LEU A 291 -11.92 23.98 6.14
C LEU A 291 -12.21 24.38 4.68
N LYS A 292 -13.19 25.25 4.42
CA LYS A 292 -13.50 25.73 3.07
C LYS A 292 -12.47 26.71 2.52
N GLU A 293 -11.63 27.27 3.38
CA GLU A 293 -10.57 28.20 2.97
C GLU A 293 -9.33 27.46 2.45
N TYR A 294 -9.25 26.14 2.69
CA TYR A 294 -8.16 25.30 2.25
C TYR A 294 -8.51 24.57 0.94
N SER A 295 -7.48 24.43 0.10
CA SER A 295 -7.48 23.61 -1.11
C SER A 295 -6.34 22.60 -1.02
N PHE A 296 -6.30 21.63 -1.92
CA PHE A 296 -5.23 20.63 -1.97
C PHE A 296 -4.52 20.74 -3.32
N GLU A 297 -3.22 21.04 -3.29
CA GLU A 297 -2.38 21.14 -4.47
C GLU A 297 -1.90 19.75 -4.91
N LEU A 298 -2.04 19.47 -6.20
CA LEU A 298 -1.52 18.28 -6.86
C LEU A 298 -0.10 18.51 -7.36
N PHE A 299 0.81 17.61 -6.98
CA PHE A 299 2.20 17.60 -7.43
C PHE A 299 2.69 16.14 -7.55
N TRP A 300 3.94 15.92 -7.94
CA TRP A 300 4.47 14.57 -8.13
C TRP A 300 5.80 14.37 -7.44
N VAL A 301 6.03 13.14 -6.99
CA VAL A 301 7.31 12.70 -6.42
C VAL A 301 7.94 11.67 -7.36
N ASP A 302 9.24 11.81 -7.61
CA ASP A 302 10.05 10.81 -8.32
C ASP A 302 10.29 9.59 -7.44
N GLU A 303 9.59 8.50 -7.73
CA GLU A 303 9.74 7.22 -7.06
C GLU A 303 10.34 6.19 -8.02
N ASN A 304 11.63 5.90 -7.88
CA ASN A 304 12.31 4.87 -8.68
C ASN A 304 12.16 5.04 -10.21
N GLY A 305 12.02 6.28 -10.69
CA GLY A 305 11.95 6.61 -12.12
C GLY A 305 10.54 6.80 -12.70
N PHE A 306 9.47 6.52 -11.96
CA PHE A 306 8.12 6.99 -12.30
C PHE A 306 7.72 8.15 -11.40
N LYS A 307 6.83 9.00 -11.90
CA LYS A 307 6.30 10.16 -11.17
C LYS A 307 4.94 9.76 -10.61
N ARG A 308 4.86 9.61 -9.28
CA ARG A 308 3.64 9.27 -8.53
C ARG A 308 2.93 10.55 -8.08
N SER A 309 1.61 10.60 -8.21
CA SER A 309 0.82 11.75 -7.77
C SER A 309 0.78 11.87 -6.25
N TYR A 310 0.95 13.09 -5.74
CA TYR A 310 0.80 13.45 -4.34
C TYR A 310 -0.07 14.69 -4.20
N ILE A 311 -0.69 14.84 -3.04
CA ILE A 311 -1.43 16.06 -2.68
C ILE A 311 -0.92 16.66 -1.37
N LYS A 312 -1.03 17.99 -1.25
CA LYS A 312 -0.75 18.71 0.00
C LYS A 312 -1.76 19.83 0.25
N PRO A 313 -2.18 20.07 1.50
CA PRO A 313 -3.09 21.15 1.82
C PRO A 313 -2.40 22.51 1.62
N VAL A 314 -3.13 23.47 1.08
CA VAL A 314 -2.70 24.86 0.83
C VAL A 314 -3.83 25.83 1.13
N ASN A 315 -3.50 27.01 1.65
CA ASN A 315 -4.44 28.12 1.79
C ASN A 315 -4.15 29.15 0.69
N LEU A 316 -5.01 29.20 -0.32
CA LEU A 316 -4.88 30.11 -1.47
C LEU A 316 -5.28 31.55 -1.14
N ASN A 317 -6.04 31.76 -0.06
CA ASN A 317 -6.54 33.08 0.34
C ASN A 317 -5.55 33.82 1.26
N GLU A 318 -4.75 33.07 2.02
CA GLU A 318 -3.78 33.60 2.99
C GLU A 318 -2.38 33.00 2.72
N PRO A 319 -1.52 33.68 1.94
CA PRO A 319 -0.18 33.18 1.59
C PRO A 319 0.71 32.91 2.80
N THR A 320 0.52 33.67 3.89
CA THR A 320 1.28 33.56 5.14
C THR A 320 0.80 32.45 6.07
N ASN A 321 -0.27 31.74 5.71
CA ASN A 321 -0.79 30.65 6.51
C ASN A 321 0.26 29.53 6.63
N PHE A 322 0.49 29.03 7.84
CA PHE A 322 1.55 28.05 8.08
C PHE A 322 1.36 26.74 7.28
N MET A 323 0.14 26.43 6.84
CA MET A 323 -0.15 25.26 6.00
C MET A 323 0.64 25.29 4.68
N ASN A 324 0.88 26.48 4.13
CA ASN A 324 1.68 26.67 2.92
C ASN A 324 3.18 26.34 3.13
N PHE A 325 3.60 26.17 4.38
CA PHE A 325 4.99 25.95 4.79
C PHE A 325 5.23 24.55 5.37
N LEU A 326 4.25 23.64 5.31
CA LEU A 326 4.37 22.28 5.84
C LEU A 326 5.62 21.54 5.32
N HIS A 327 5.98 21.76 4.07
CA HIS A 327 7.17 21.18 3.45
C HIS A 327 8.49 21.55 4.17
N LEU A 328 8.57 22.73 4.80
CA LEU A 328 9.73 23.15 5.62
C LEU A 328 9.86 22.30 6.88
N PHE A 329 8.77 21.71 7.34
CA PHE A 329 8.74 20.83 8.51
C PHE A 329 8.89 19.35 8.14
N GLY A 330 9.24 19.06 6.89
CA GLY A 330 9.46 17.68 6.41
C GLY A 330 8.19 16.95 5.97
N PHE A 331 7.03 17.62 5.97
CA PHE A 331 5.80 17.05 5.42
C PHE A 331 5.88 17.02 3.89
N GLN A 332 5.97 15.82 3.32
CA GLN A 332 6.13 15.64 1.89
C GLN A 332 4.78 15.74 1.15
N GLY A 333 3.67 15.34 1.77
CA GLY A 333 2.35 15.23 1.13
C GLY A 333 1.75 13.84 1.30
N LEU A 334 0.48 13.68 0.92
CA LEU A 334 -0.20 12.39 0.91
C LEU A 334 -0.12 11.77 -0.49
N PRO A 335 0.21 10.48 -0.63
CA PRO A 335 0.21 9.82 -1.93
C PRO A 335 -1.24 9.70 -2.47
N GLY A 336 -1.37 9.86 -3.78
CA GLY A 336 -2.64 9.76 -4.49
C GLY A 336 -3.61 10.91 -4.26
N ILE A 337 -4.79 10.83 -4.89
CA ILE A 337 -5.83 11.85 -4.81
C ILE A 337 -7.06 11.27 -4.10
N PRO A 338 -7.34 11.62 -2.84
CA PRO A 338 -8.50 11.14 -2.08
C PRO A 338 -9.79 11.80 -2.58
N THR A 339 -10.26 11.35 -3.73
CA THR A 339 -11.42 11.91 -4.43
C THR A 339 -12.73 11.87 -3.65
N GLY A 340 -12.87 10.98 -2.65
CA GLY A 340 -14.06 10.95 -1.80
C GLY A 340 -14.18 12.11 -0.83
N ILE A 341 -13.14 12.91 -0.66
CA ILE A 341 -13.23 14.15 0.12
C ILE A 341 -13.29 15.41 -0.75
N PHE A 342 -13.23 15.27 -2.07
CA PHE A 342 -13.17 16.40 -3.00
C PHE A 342 -14.43 16.58 -3.84
N ASN A 343 -14.61 17.80 -4.33
CA ASN A 343 -15.62 18.10 -5.32
C ASN A 343 -15.40 17.29 -6.62
N PRO A 344 -16.46 17.05 -7.42
CA PRO A 344 -16.36 16.31 -8.68
C PRO A 344 -15.30 16.87 -9.61
N ILE A 345 -14.55 15.98 -10.24
CA ILE A 345 -13.51 16.32 -11.20
C ILE A 345 -14.15 16.48 -12.58
N GLU A 346 -14.07 17.67 -13.16
CA GLU A 346 -14.66 17.96 -14.48
C GLU A 346 -13.84 17.37 -15.63
N ASP A 347 -12.53 17.59 -15.59
CA ASP A 347 -11.57 17.09 -16.55
C ASP A 347 -10.27 16.78 -15.82
N PHE A 348 -9.47 15.87 -16.35
CA PHE A 348 -8.19 15.49 -15.76
C PHE A 348 -7.16 15.28 -16.87
N GLU A 349 -6.37 16.33 -17.12
CA GLU A 349 -5.36 16.37 -18.17
C GLU A 349 -3.98 16.69 -17.58
N ILE A 350 -2.97 15.92 -18.00
CA ILE A 350 -1.57 16.10 -17.61
C ILE A 350 -0.73 16.29 -18.86
N THR A 351 0.05 17.37 -18.92
CA THR A 351 1.09 17.57 -19.94
C THR A 351 2.44 17.14 -19.38
N TYR A 352 3.15 16.27 -20.09
CA TYR A 352 4.44 15.73 -19.66
C TYR A 352 5.45 15.63 -20.80
N LYS A 353 6.74 15.61 -20.41
CA LYS A 353 7.87 15.47 -21.32
C LYS A 353 8.58 14.14 -21.13
N VAL A 354 9.15 13.62 -22.23
CA VAL A 354 9.97 12.40 -22.23
C VAL A 354 11.32 12.71 -22.87
N SER A 355 12.38 12.73 -22.07
CA SER A 355 13.75 13.03 -22.49
C SER A 355 14.74 11.97 -22.01
N ASN A 356 15.98 12.02 -22.50
CA ASN A 356 17.04 11.09 -22.11
C ASN A 356 17.76 11.51 -20.81
N SER A 357 17.28 12.55 -20.14
CA SER A 357 17.84 13.06 -18.90
C SER A 357 16.80 13.76 -18.05
N GLU A 358 16.95 13.64 -16.73
CA GLU A 358 16.18 14.35 -15.71
C GLU A 358 17.12 15.01 -14.68
N PRO A 359 16.61 15.95 -13.87
CA PRO A 359 17.33 16.55 -12.75
C PRO A 359 17.88 15.47 -11.79
N ASN A 360 19.20 15.45 -11.59
CA ASN A 360 19.83 14.37 -10.84
C ASN A 360 20.94 14.90 -9.93
N ILE A 361 20.67 14.98 -8.63
CA ILE A 361 21.63 15.41 -7.62
C ILE A 361 22.22 14.19 -6.90
N LEU A 362 23.54 14.12 -6.89
CA LEU A 362 24.31 13.20 -6.06
C LEU A 362 24.66 13.90 -4.74
N ILE A 363 24.22 13.34 -3.61
CA ILE A 363 24.57 13.86 -2.29
C ILE A 363 25.52 12.90 -1.56
N VAL A 364 26.57 13.45 -0.97
CA VAL A 364 27.63 12.69 -0.27
C VAL A 364 27.88 13.32 1.11
N LYS A 365 28.09 12.47 2.12
CA LYS A 365 28.46 12.86 3.48
C LYS A 365 29.86 12.34 3.80
N GLU A 366 30.77 13.26 4.12
CA GLU A 366 32.16 12.93 4.44
C GLU A 366 32.52 13.36 5.87
N LEU A 367 33.15 12.46 6.64
CA LEU A 367 33.64 12.77 7.98
C LEU A 367 34.94 13.59 7.92
N ILE A 368 34.93 14.76 8.56
CA ILE A 368 36.12 15.60 8.73
C ILE A 368 36.97 15.01 9.85
N GLY A 369 38.19 14.55 9.54
CA GLY A 369 39.13 13.98 10.53
C GLY A 369 39.46 12.49 10.37
N ASN A 370 38.85 11.79 9.41
CA ASN A 370 39.15 10.39 9.01
C ASN A 370 39.06 9.31 10.13
N ASN A 371 38.58 9.63 11.33
CA ASN A 371 38.41 8.67 12.42
C ASN A 371 37.01 8.80 13.04
N ALA A 372 36.19 7.76 12.92
CA ALA A 372 34.83 7.70 13.47
C ALA A 372 34.77 7.15 14.91
N SER A 373 35.92 6.84 15.51
CA SER A 373 36.03 6.29 16.86
C SER A 373 36.46 7.31 17.90
N TYR A 374 36.33 6.94 19.17
CA TYR A 374 36.66 7.76 20.33
C TYR A 374 35.79 9.02 20.47
N GLY A 375 34.50 8.91 20.16
CA GLY A 375 33.52 9.99 20.26
C GLY A 375 33.24 10.50 21.67
N VAL A 376 33.76 9.82 22.71
CA VAL A 376 33.73 10.35 24.09
C VAL A 376 34.75 11.48 24.31
N TYR A 377 35.78 11.57 23.48
CA TYR A 377 36.84 12.58 23.63
C TYR A 377 36.83 13.63 22.53
N ASN A 378 36.09 13.40 21.45
CA ASN A 378 36.10 14.23 20.26
C ASN A 378 34.67 14.43 19.77
N ASP A 379 34.39 15.65 19.33
CA ASP A 379 33.20 15.90 18.52
C ASP A 379 33.51 15.62 17.05
N PHE A 380 32.48 15.21 16.30
CA PHE A 380 32.57 14.93 14.88
C PHE A 380 32.05 16.10 14.05
N SER A 381 32.63 16.29 12.88
CA SER A 381 32.13 17.24 11.89
C SER A 381 31.99 16.56 10.54
N PHE A 382 30.99 16.94 9.76
CA PHE A 382 30.68 16.37 8.46
C PHE A 382 30.69 17.45 7.38
N ASN A 383 31.20 17.10 6.21
CA ASN A 383 31.02 17.88 4.99
C ASN A 383 29.91 17.22 4.16
N ILE A 384 28.86 17.98 3.86
CA ILE A 384 27.75 17.54 3.03
C ILE A 384 27.90 18.22 1.67
N THR A 385 27.96 17.44 0.60
CA THR A 385 28.16 17.92 -0.75
C THR A 385 27.05 17.40 -1.65
N ALA A 386 26.30 18.30 -2.26
CA ALA A 386 25.27 18.01 -3.26
C ALA A 386 25.75 18.49 -4.63
N LYS A 387 25.80 17.59 -5.61
CA LYS A 387 26.32 17.85 -6.95
C LYS A 387 25.28 17.48 -8.00
N ASN A 388 24.99 18.38 -8.94
CA ASN A 388 24.20 17.99 -10.12
C ASN A 388 25.05 17.10 -11.04
N VAL A 389 24.72 15.81 -11.10
CA VAL A 389 25.38 14.81 -11.94
C VAL A 389 24.61 14.50 -13.24
N GLY A 390 23.40 15.03 -13.37
CA GLY A 390 22.60 14.94 -14.58
C GLY A 390 23.09 15.88 -15.69
N ASN A 391 22.52 15.70 -16.90
CA ASN A 391 22.79 16.57 -18.04
C ASN A 391 21.82 17.76 -18.15
N VAL A 392 20.87 17.88 -17.22
CA VAL A 392 19.89 18.97 -17.14
C VAL A 392 19.99 19.66 -15.78
N THR A 393 19.67 20.95 -15.79
CA THR A 393 19.65 21.82 -14.61
C THR A 393 18.65 21.29 -13.56
N ALA A 394 19.10 21.19 -12.31
CA ALA A 394 18.21 20.93 -11.17
C ALA A 394 17.75 22.25 -10.58
N TRP A 395 16.51 22.33 -10.14
CA TRP A 395 15.91 23.55 -9.60
C TRP A 395 15.57 23.39 -8.14
N GLY A 396 15.64 24.46 -7.34
CA GLY A 396 15.07 24.44 -5.99
C GLY A 396 13.55 24.26 -6.05
N VAL A 397 12.96 23.84 -4.93
CA VAL A 397 11.50 23.78 -4.76
C VAL A 397 10.96 25.22 -4.73
N PRO A 398 9.93 25.57 -5.52
CA PRO A 398 9.27 26.86 -5.40
C PRO A 398 8.70 27.07 -3.99
N THR A 399 9.19 28.09 -3.30
CA THR A 399 8.87 28.35 -1.88
C THR A 399 8.22 29.72 -1.75
N PRO A 400 6.96 29.82 -1.32
CA PRO A 400 6.39 31.12 -1.01
C PRO A 400 7.17 31.74 0.16
N ILE A 401 7.63 32.99 0.00
CA ILE A 401 8.25 33.76 1.09
C ILE A 401 7.23 34.83 1.52
N PRO A 402 6.83 34.87 2.81
CA PRO A 402 5.74 35.73 3.29
C PRO A 402 6.21 37.19 3.51
N ILE A 403 6.87 37.78 2.51
CA ILE A 403 7.42 39.13 2.56
C ILE A 403 7.20 39.79 1.20
N GLU A 404 6.46 40.89 1.18
CA GLU A 404 6.26 41.70 -0.03
C GLU A 404 7.41 42.69 -0.22
N LEU A 405 7.61 43.18 -1.45
CA LEU A 405 8.69 44.11 -1.76
C LEU A 405 8.62 45.38 -0.90
N ASP A 406 7.41 45.91 -0.68
CA ASP A 406 7.15 47.09 0.15
C ASP A 406 7.60 46.90 1.61
N ASP A 407 7.39 45.70 2.16
CA ASP A 407 7.83 45.36 3.51
C ASP A 407 9.36 45.38 3.60
N VAL A 408 10.06 44.93 2.55
CA VAL A 408 11.52 44.93 2.53
C VAL A 408 12.10 46.33 2.42
N PHE A 409 11.52 47.22 1.59
CA PHE A 409 11.94 48.62 1.54
C PHE A 409 11.75 49.30 2.89
N THR A 410 10.64 49.04 3.56
CA THR A 410 10.38 49.49 4.93
C THR A 410 11.46 49.00 5.91
N LEU A 411 11.88 47.73 5.78
CA LEU A 411 12.92 47.13 6.61
C LEU A 411 14.31 47.75 6.36
N ILE A 412 14.68 47.97 5.09
CA ILE A 412 15.97 48.55 4.69
C ILE A 412 16.09 49.99 5.23
N ILE A 413 15.04 50.79 5.05
CA ILE A 413 15.02 52.22 5.42
C ILE A 413 14.83 52.41 6.93
N GLY A 414 14.15 51.46 7.59
CA GLY A 414 13.86 51.50 9.01
C GLY A 414 12.84 52.56 9.43
N PRO A 415 12.37 52.54 10.68
CA PRO A 415 11.20 53.31 11.13
C PRO A 415 11.37 54.83 11.04
N ILE A 416 12.61 55.33 11.15
CA ILE A 416 12.91 56.75 11.04
C ILE A 416 12.83 57.23 9.60
N GLY A 417 13.31 56.42 8.64
CA GLY A 417 13.26 56.81 7.23
C GLY A 417 11.87 56.66 6.63
N VAL A 418 11.08 55.66 7.06
CA VAL A 418 9.67 55.50 6.69
C VAL A 418 8.83 56.69 7.16
N LEU A 419 9.06 57.19 8.38
CA LEU A 419 8.40 58.42 8.87
C LEU A 419 8.72 59.65 7.99
N LEU A 420 9.87 59.63 7.32
CA LEU A 420 10.32 60.69 6.41
C LEU A 420 9.90 60.44 4.95
N GLY A 421 9.25 59.30 4.63
CA GLY A 421 8.83 58.91 3.28
C GLY A 421 9.95 58.43 2.36
N LEU A 422 11.13 58.11 2.94
CA LEU A 422 12.33 57.77 2.16
C LEU A 422 12.27 56.39 1.50
N ASP A 423 11.39 55.52 1.97
CA ASP A 423 11.05 54.22 1.41
C ASP A 423 10.39 54.35 0.03
N GLU A 424 9.32 55.13 -0.06
CA GLU A 424 8.65 55.41 -1.35
C GLU A 424 9.54 56.26 -2.27
N ASP A 425 10.25 57.27 -1.74
CA ASP A 425 11.16 58.10 -2.54
C ASP A 425 12.30 57.25 -3.17
N LEU A 426 12.85 56.27 -2.43
CA LEU A 426 13.86 55.36 -2.94
C LEU A 426 13.29 54.41 -4.00
N LYS A 427 12.09 53.85 -3.76
CA LYS A 427 11.37 52.98 -4.70
C LYS A 427 11.12 53.68 -6.03
N ASP A 428 10.58 54.90 -5.97
CA ASP A 428 10.29 55.72 -7.14
C ASP A 428 11.57 56.10 -7.89
N ALA A 429 12.63 56.50 -7.18
CA ALA A 429 13.91 56.84 -7.79
C ALA A 429 14.55 55.64 -8.52
N ILE A 430 14.49 54.43 -7.93
CA ILE A 430 14.95 53.20 -8.57
C ILE A 430 14.11 52.93 -9.82
N TRP A 431 12.78 52.96 -9.72
CA TRP A 431 11.91 52.64 -10.84
C TRP A 431 12.00 53.66 -11.98
N GLU A 432 12.19 54.95 -11.70
CA GLU A 432 12.42 55.96 -12.72
C GLU A 432 13.69 55.67 -13.54
N VAL A 433 14.78 55.29 -12.88
CA VAL A 433 16.03 54.91 -13.56
C VAL A 433 15.85 53.61 -14.33
N VAL A 434 15.25 52.57 -13.72
CA VAL A 434 15.04 51.27 -14.36
C VAL A 434 14.19 51.39 -15.62
N ARG A 435 13.08 52.13 -15.56
CA ARG A 435 12.17 52.33 -16.70
C ARG A 435 12.85 53.04 -17.88
N VAL A 436 13.81 53.93 -17.60
CA VAL A 436 14.53 54.71 -18.61
C VAL A 436 15.69 53.93 -19.20
N GLU A 437 16.58 53.37 -18.37
CA GLU A 437 17.80 52.69 -18.83
C GLU A 437 17.53 51.26 -19.33
N TYR A 438 16.64 50.52 -18.66
CA TYR A 438 16.27 49.14 -18.99
C TYR A 438 14.88 49.07 -19.65
N SER A 439 14.56 50.06 -20.47
CA SER A 439 13.24 50.22 -21.07
C SER A 439 12.82 48.98 -21.88
N GLY A 440 11.68 48.39 -21.49
CA GLY A 440 11.11 47.20 -22.12
C GLY A 440 11.73 45.86 -21.68
N GLN A 441 12.66 45.87 -20.71
CA GLN A 441 13.20 44.65 -20.10
C GLN A 441 12.39 44.21 -18.88
N TYR A 442 11.90 45.17 -18.08
CA TYR A 442 11.12 44.93 -16.86
C TYR A 442 9.77 45.64 -16.92
N THR A 443 8.74 45.01 -16.37
CA THR A 443 7.36 45.48 -16.37
C THR A 443 6.97 46.22 -15.09
N SER A 444 7.55 45.83 -13.96
CA SER A 444 7.39 46.45 -12.64
C SER A 444 8.70 46.42 -11.85
N LEU A 445 8.69 47.01 -10.65
CA LEU A 445 9.81 46.89 -9.72
C LEU A 445 9.88 45.48 -9.11
N ASP A 446 8.74 44.80 -8.94
CA ASP A 446 8.70 43.41 -8.50
C ASP A 446 9.39 42.48 -9.50
N ASP A 447 9.11 42.64 -10.79
CA ASP A 447 9.78 41.93 -11.90
C ASP A 447 11.29 42.26 -11.94
N PHE A 448 11.68 43.50 -11.63
CA PHE A 448 13.10 43.87 -11.53
C PHE A 448 13.84 43.14 -10.40
N PHE A 449 13.17 42.83 -9.29
CA PHE A 449 13.76 42.14 -8.15
C PHE A 449 13.31 40.67 -8.00
N ASN A 450 12.63 40.11 -9.02
CA ASN A 450 12.08 38.75 -9.01
C ASN A 450 11.02 38.46 -7.91
N PHE A 451 10.34 39.48 -7.37
CA PHE A 451 9.24 39.34 -6.40
C PHE A 451 7.91 38.89 -7.06
N ASP A 452 7.85 38.84 -8.40
CA ASP A 452 6.70 38.36 -9.16
C ASP A 452 6.59 36.82 -9.21
N LYS A 453 7.59 36.10 -8.67
CA LYS A 453 7.67 34.64 -8.64
C LYS A 453 8.12 34.15 -7.27
N ASN A 454 7.73 32.92 -6.92
CA ASN A 454 8.26 32.25 -5.74
C ASN A 454 9.75 31.90 -5.96
N PRO A 455 10.65 32.26 -5.02
CA PRO A 455 12.04 31.84 -5.08
C PRO A 455 12.13 30.32 -4.95
N ARG A 456 13.24 29.75 -5.43
CA ARG A 456 13.44 28.29 -5.44
C ARG A 456 14.53 27.89 -4.47
N ILE A 457 14.17 27.06 -3.49
CA ILE A 457 15.04 26.68 -2.38
C ILE A 457 15.34 25.18 -2.42
N PHE A 458 16.61 24.82 -2.24
CA PHE A 458 17.04 23.44 -2.01
C PHE A 458 16.95 23.13 -0.52
N TYR A 459 16.22 22.07 -0.18
CA TYR A 459 16.05 21.63 1.20
C TYR A 459 17.00 20.50 1.52
N PHE A 460 17.64 20.60 2.69
CA PHE A 460 18.50 19.58 3.22
C PHE A 460 18.07 19.17 4.63
N ASP A 461 17.83 17.89 4.80
CA ASP A 461 17.77 17.21 6.09
C ASP A 461 19.16 16.63 6.33
N THR A 462 19.98 17.33 7.11
CA THR A 462 21.40 16.98 7.25
C THR A 462 21.59 15.69 8.03
N SER A 463 20.73 15.44 9.01
CA SER A 463 20.81 14.29 9.92
C SER A 463 20.06 13.06 9.43
N GLY A 464 19.20 13.19 8.42
CA GLY A 464 18.36 12.12 7.89
C GLY A 464 17.17 11.79 8.80
N THR A 465 16.76 12.73 9.67
CA THR A 465 15.75 12.52 10.72
C THR A 465 14.32 12.77 10.25
N GLY A 466 14.12 13.25 9.03
CA GLY A 466 12.82 13.67 8.52
C GLY A 466 12.69 15.18 8.41
N LEU A 467 13.35 15.93 9.31
CA LEU A 467 13.24 17.38 9.43
C LEU A 467 14.26 18.12 8.56
N VAL A 468 13.80 19.11 7.80
CA VAL A 468 14.69 20.00 7.05
C VAL A 468 15.35 20.99 8.03
N ASP A 469 16.68 21.01 8.06
CA ASP A 469 17.46 21.83 8.98
C ASP A 469 18.37 22.84 8.26
N SER A 470 18.63 22.64 6.96
CA SER A 470 19.56 23.43 6.16
C SER A 470 18.95 23.77 4.80
N TYR A 471 19.26 24.97 4.32
CA TYR A 471 18.65 25.57 3.13
C TYR A 471 19.72 26.14 2.21
N TYR A 472 19.52 26.03 0.91
CA TYR A 472 20.28 26.79 -0.07
C TYR A 472 19.34 27.48 -1.07
N PRO A 473 19.40 28.82 -1.22
CA PRO A 473 20.14 29.77 -0.39
C PRO A 473 19.72 29.78 1.09
N ASN A 474 20.60 30.23 2.00
CA ASN A 474 20.41 30.11 3.45
C ASN A 474 19.34 31.09 3.98
N LEU A 475 18.17 30.56 4.35
CA LEU A 475 17.05 31.33 4.90
C LEU A 475 17.28 31.89 6.31
N ASN A 476 18.21 31.30 7.08
CA ASN A 476 18.50 31.75 8.45
C ASN A 476 19.29 33.07 8.50
N ASN A 477 19.89 33.46 7.36
CA ASN A 477 20.55 34.75 7.24
C ASN A 477 19.57 35.78 6.67
N LEU A 478 19.05 36.68 7.51
CA LEU A 478 18.07 37.70 7.12
C LEU A 478 18.54 38.60 5.97
N THR A 479 19.85 38.77 5.77
CA THR A 479 20.39 39.54 4.63
C THR A 479 20.15 38.88 3.28
N ASN A 480 19.92 37.56 3.26
CA ASN A 480 19.60 36.81 2.04
C ASN A 480 18.13 37.01 1.63
N LEU A 481 17.27 37.55 2.50
CA LEU A 481 15.87 37.86 2.16
C LEU A 481 15.71 39.23 1.48
N LEU A 482 16.80 39.99 1.34
CA LEU A 482 16.79 41.32 0.74
C LEU A 482 16.79 41.24 -0.80
N PRO A 483 16.13 42.18 -1.52
CA PRO A 483 16.06 42.20 -2.97
C PRO A 483 17.43 42.20 -3.62
N TYR A 484 17.54 41.52 -4.76
CA TYR A 484 18.78 41.44 -5.52
C TYR A 484 18.56 41.79 -6.98
N ASN A 485 19.49 42.56 -7.57
CA ASN A 485 19.63 42.67 -9.01
C ASN A 485 21.08 43.06 -9.37
N GLU A 486 21.70 42.34 -10.31
CA GLU A 486 23.08 42.58 -10.76
C GLU A 486 23.31 44.03 -11.27
N ASN A 487 22.27 44.66 -11.83
CA ASN A 487 22.33 46.01 -12.40
C ASN A 487 22.18 47.13 -11.37
N MET A 488 21.93 46.80 -10.09
CA MET A 488 21.59 47.79 -9.07
C MET A 488 22.76 48.74 -8.75
N ASN A 489 24.01 48.30 -8.93
CA ASN A 489 25.18 49.17 -8.79
C ASN A 489 25.16 50.35 -9.76
N ASP A 490 24.76 50.11 -11.02
CA ASP A 490 24.65 51.15 -12.06
C ASP A 490 23.45 52.05 -11.79
N VAL A 491 22.33 51.48 -11.34
CA VAL A 491 21.14 52.25 -10.94
C VAL A 491 21.48 53.22 -9.81
N ILE A 492 22.16 52.75 -8.76
CA ILE A 492 22.59 53.58 -7.63
C ILE A 492 23.58 54.67 -8.07
N ASP A 493 24.49 54.36 -9.01
CA ASP A 493 25.43 55.35 -9.55
C ASP A 493 24.73 56.45 -10.35
N ILE A 494 23.64 56.13 -11.06
CA ILE A 494 22.81 57.10 -11.77
C ILE A 494 22.03 57.97 -10.77
N ILE A 495 21.41 57.37 -9.75
CA ILE A 495 20.68 58.10 -8.70
C ILE A 495 21.62 59.05 -7.94
N SER A 496 22.84 58.62 -7.61
CA SER A 496 23.84 59.43 -6.91
C SER A 496 24.60 60.41 -7.82
N GLY A 497 24.43 60.30 -9.13
CA GLY A 497 25.05 61.16 -10.13
C GLY A 497 24.47 62.58 -10.19
N PRO A 498 25.14 63.50 -10.92
CA PRO A 498 24.72 64.91 -11.01
C PRO A 498 23.37 65.13 -11.71
N ASN A 499 22.83 64.13 -12.38
CA ASN A 499 21.53 64.15 -13.07
C ASN A 499 20.46 63.28 -12.37
N GLY A 500 20.78 62.65 -11.23
CA GLY A 500 19.86 61.82 -10.43
C GLY A 500 19.20 62.62 -9.30
N ASP A 501 19.09 62.02 -8.11
CA ASP A 501 18.58 62.67 -6.89
C ASP A 501 19.63 62.71 -5.76
N PRO A 502 20.56 63.70 -5.79
CA PRO A 502 21.53 63.89 -4.72
C PRO A 502 20.92 64.27 -3.36
N GLN A 503 19.67 64.77 -3.32
CA GLN A 503 19.02 65.14 -2.07
C GLN A 503 18.51 63.91 -1.33
N LEU A 504 17.93 62.96 -2.07
CA LEU A 504 17.55 61.64 -1.54
C LEU A 504 18.76 60.91 -0.97
N ILE A 505 19.89 60.85 -1.69
CA ILE A 505 21.12 60.21 -1.18
C ILE A 505 21.63 60.88 0.10
N ALA A 506 21.54 62.21 0.21
CA ALA A 506 21.92 62.93 1.42
C ALA A 506 20.96 62.63 2.60
N ALA A 507 19.66 62.45 2.32
CA ALA A 507 18.66 62.06 3.31
C ALA A 507 18.87 60.62 3.80
N LEU A 508 19.11 59.67 2.89
CA LEU A 508 19.46 58.28 3.22
C LEU A 508 20.76 58.19 4.03
N ALA A 509 21.78 58.98 3.68
CA ALA A 509 23.03 59.03 4.45
C ALA A 509 22.82 59.55 5.88
N SER A 510 21.80 60.40 6.11
CA SER A 510 21.50 60.96 7.45
C SER A 510 20.88 59.93 8.41
N ILE A 511 20.30 58.85 7.87
CA ILE A 511 19.78 57.70 8.63
C ILE A 511 20.75 56.51 8.65
N GLY A 512 21.96 56.67 8.09
CA GLY A 512 23.02 55.67 8.11
C GLY A 512 23.15 54.82 6.85
N LEU A 513 22.34 55.04 5.82
CA LEU A 513 22.41 54.36 4.53
C LEU A 513 23.27 55.15 3.54
N THR A 514 24.54 54.79 3.44
CA THR A 514 25.47 55.32 2.43
C THR A 514 25.26 54.68 1.06
N VAL A 515 25.80 55.30 0.01
CA VAL A 515 25.81 54.73 -1.35
C VAL A 515 26.41 53.32 -1.36
N ASN A 516 27.52 53.10 -0.64
CA ASN A 516 28.16 51.79 -0.59
C ASN A 516 27.28 50.76 0.15
N SER A 517 26.66 51.13 1.27
CA SER A 517 25.76 50.20 1.97
C SER A 517 24.52 49.85 1.15
N LEU A 518 23.99 50.78 0.33
CA LEU A 518 22.90 50.46 -0.59
C LEU A 518 23.34 49.46 -1.66
N LYS A 519 24.55 49.64 -2.22
CA LYS A 519 25.13 48.69 -3.17
C LYS A 519 25.27 47.30 -2.53
N ASP A 520 25.86 47.25 -1.33
CA ASP A 520 26.02 46.00 -0.59
C ASP A 520 24.67 45.32 -0.27
N THR A 521 23.63 46.09 0.05
CA THR A 521 22.28 45.57 0.33
C THR A 521 21.64 44.90 -0.89
N PHE A 522 21.69 45.53 -2.06
CA PHE A 522 20.96 45.05 -3.25
C PHE A 522 21.79 44.17 -4.20
N THR A 523 23.07 43.96 -3.90
CA THR A 523 23.96 43.08 -4.69
C THR A 523 24.50 41.90 -3.88
N ASN A 524 23.78 41.51 -2.83
CA ASN A 524 24.06 40.28 -2.09
C ASN A 524 23.79 39.05 -2.98
N GLU A 525 24.85 38.46 -3.54
CA GLU A 525 24.78 37.29 -4.42
C GLU A 525 24.11 36.08 -3.75
N ASP A 526 24.12 35.98 -2.41
CA ASP A 526 23.47 34.92 -1.63
C ASP A 526 21.96 35.14 -1.42
N SER A 527 21.39 36.20 -1.99
CA SER A 527 19.96 36.49 -1.88
C SER A 527 19.09 35.37 -2.44
N VAL A 528 17.96 35.10 -1.79
CA VAL A 528 16.92 34.20 -2.29
C VAL A 528 16.25 34.74 -3.55
N TRP A 529 16.37 36.05 -3.82
CA TRP A 529 15.81 36.71 -5.00
C TRP A 529 16.79 36.77 -6.18
N ASN A 530 18.01 36.26 -5.99
CA ASN A 530 18.94 36.01 -7.08
C ASN A 530 18.54 34.70 -7.79
N ASP A 531 18.11 34.78 -9.03
CA ASP A 531 17.64 33.64 -9.82
C ASP A 531 18.76 32.68 -10.21
N ASP A 532 20.03 33.08 -10.12
CA ASP A 532 21.17 32.16 -10.24
C ASP A 532 21.21 31.15 -9.07
N ASN A 533 20.71 31.50 -7.88
CA ASN A 533 20.65 30.59 -6.73
C ASN A 533 19.48 29.60 -6.80
N TRP A 534 18.53 29.81 -7.73
CA TRP A 534 17.34 28.97 -7.88
C TRP A 534 17.62 27.63 -8.55
N LYS A 535 18.84 27.46 -9.07
CA LYS A 535 19.21 26.37 -9.95
C LYS A 535 20.61 25.87 -9.66
N LEU A 536 20.86 24.64 -10.07
CA LEU A 536 22.15 24.00 -10.05
C LEU A 536 22.41 23.44 -11.45
N GLU A 537 23.30 24.09 -12.19
CA GLU A 537 23.67 23.67 -13.55
C GLU A 537 24.46 22.34 -13.49
N PRO A 538 24.55 21.58 -14.60
CA PRO A 538 25.31 20.34 -14.63
C PRO A 538 26.74 20.51 -14.11
N GLN A 539 27.14 19.63 -13.18
CA GLN A 539 28.43 19.63 -12.46
C GLN A 539 28.61 20.68 -11.36
N GLU A 540 27.66 21.60 -11.17
CA GLU A 540 27.71 22.53 -10.03
C GLU A 540 27.46 21.83 -8.70
N ILE A 541 27.96 22.46 -7.63
CA ILE A 541 28.04 21.86 -6.30
C ILE A 541 27.60 22.86 -5.24
N ILE A 542 26.76 22.38 -4.32
CA ILE A 542 26.46 23.03 -3.04
C ILE A 542 27.21 22.24 -1.96
N SER A 543 27.85 22.91 -1.00
CA SER A 543 28.49 22.25 0.14
C SER A 543 28.40 23.06 1.41
N TYR A 544 28.17 22.38 2.53
CA TYR A 544 28.12 22.99 3.85
C TYR A 544 28.58 21.98 4.92
N THR A 545 28.90 22.49 6.11
CA THR A 545 29.46 21.67 7.20
C THR A 545 28.52 21.59 8.39
N LEU A 546 28.28 20.37 8.88
CA LEU A 546 27.71 20.13 10.20
C LEU A 546 28.86 19.99 11.21
N ASN A 547 28.89 20.83 12.23
CA ASN A 547 29.99 20.88 13.19
C ASN A 547 29.57 20.48 14.61
N ASN A 548 30.52 19.95 15.38
CA ASN A 548 30.38 19.67 16.81
C ASN A 548 29.29 18.64 17.14
N PHE A 549 29.20 17.56 16.35
CA PHE A 549 28.31 16.44 16.62
C PHE A 549 28.90 15.54 17.70
N SER A 550 28.30 15.49 18.88
CA SER A 550 28.79 14.71 20.02
C SER A 550 27.98 13.42 20.22
N VAL A 551 28.66 12.34 20.59
CA VAL A 551 28.06 11.05 20.98
C VAL A 551 28.42 10.67 22.43
N GLU A 552 28.87 11.65 23.23
CA GLU A 552 29.26 11.43 24.63
C GLU A 552 28.11 10.89 25.48
N GLU A 553 26.86 11.26 25.17
CA GLU A 553 25.67 10.80 25.90
C GLU A 553 25.46 9.28 25.85
N PHE A 554 26.05 8.61 24.85
CA PHE A 554 25.98 7.15 24.72
C PHE A 554 27.12 6.44 25.45
N ASP A 555 27.95 7.12 26.25
CA ASP A 555 29.05 6.49 27.01
C ASP A 555 28.52 5.63 28.16
N THR A 556 28.80 4.32 28.12
CA THR A 556 28.41 3.38 29.17
C THR A 556 29.58 2.53 29.64
N PHE A 557 29.39 1.83 30.76
CA PHE A 557 30.41 0.98 31.36
C PHE A 557 29.80 -0.27 31.98
N SER A 558 30.40 -1.42 31.71
CA SER A 558 30.00 -2.72 32.26
C SER A 558 30.93 -3.17 33.39
N SER A 559 30.32 -3.66 34.47
CA SER A 559 31.06 -4.14 35.65
C SER A 559 31.63 -5.52 35.36
N PHE A 560 32.95 -5.67 35.48
CA PHE A 560 33.61 -6.98 35.31
C PHE A 560 34.14 -7.55 36.62
N TYR A 561 34.21 -6.73 37.67
CA TYR A 561 34.71 -7.17 38.96
C TYR A 561 34.10 -6.36 40.10
N LYS A 562 33.62 -7.05 41.12
CA LYS A 562 33.00 -6.46 42.31
C LYS A 562 33.69 -6.94 43.58
N TYR A 563 34.16 -5.99 44.39
CA TYR A 563 34.59 -6.23 45.76
C TYR A 563 33.38 -6.15 46.68
N ASN A 564 32.91 -7.32 47.11
CA ASN A 564 32.01 -7.41 48.25
C ASN A 564 32.85 -7.53 49.52
N PHE A 565 32.52 -6.73 50.53
CA PHE A 565 33.08 -6.93 51.86
C PHE A 565 32.63 -8.30 52.40
N SER A 566 33.56 -9.24 52.61
CA SER A 566 33.27 -10.52 53.28
C SER A 566 34.26 -10.78 54.42
N ILE A 567 33.72 -10.99 55.62
CA ILE A 567 34.50 -11.21 56.84
C ILE A 567 34.95 -12.68 56.86
N LYS A 568 36.26 -12.94 56.87
CA LYS A 568 36.80 -14.30 57.09
C LYS A 568 37.25 -14.46 58.53
N GLU A 569 36.59 -15.35 59.27
CA GLU A 569 36.70 -15.55 60.72
C GLU A 569 38.07 -16.00 61.29
N THR A 570 39.14 -16.24 60.52
CA THR A 570 40.36 -16.83 61.11
C THR A 570 41.69 -16.41 60.46
N PHE A 571 42.33 -15.38 61.03
CA PHE A 571 43.80 -15.15 61.23
C PHE A 571 44.77 -15.13 60.01
N PRO A 572 45.86 -14.31 59.99
CA PRO A 572 46.49 -13.52 61.08
C PRO A 572 46.66 -11.99 60.76
N PRO A 573 47.37 -11.21 61.61
CA PRO A 573 46.89 -9.96 62.19
C PRO A 573 46.80 -8.75 61.21
N LEU A 574 45.71 -8.00 61.33
CA LEU A 574 45.53 -6.66 60.77
C LEU A 574 46.73 -5.74 61.13
N PRO A 575 47.27 -4.95 60.18
CA PRO A 575 48.15 -3.85 60.54
C PRO A 575 47.36 -2.78 61.30
N SER A 576 47.87 -2.45 62.47
CA SER A 576 47.43 -1.39 63.37
C SER A 576 47.59 0.00 62.76
N ILE A 577 46.54 0.84 62.72
CA ILE A 577 46.66 2.30 62.57
C ILE A 577 45.59 3.06 63.40
N ILE A 578 46.09 3.78 64.43
CA ILE A 578 45.71 5.09 65.05
C ILE A 578 44.23 5.27 65.48
N SER A 579 43.81 5.09 66.75
CA SER A 579 43.96 5.93 67.98
C SER A 579 43.22 7.29 68.00
N GLY A 580 41.99 7.33 68.56
CA GLY A 580 41.32 8.55 69.04
C GLY A 580 40.25 8.24 70.10
N VAL A 581 40.33 8.84 71.30
CA VAL A 581 39.61 8.42 72.53
C VAL A 581 38.09 8.25 72.39
N SER A 582 37.54 7.07 72.74
CA SER A 582 36.09 6.81 72.86
C SER A 582 35.40 7.63 73.98
N ILE A 583 34.20 8.17 73.73
CA ILE A 583 33.33 8.78 74.75
C ILE A 583 32.47 7.69 75.43
N ALA A 584 32.22 7.81 76.74
CA ALA A 584 31.34 6.93 77.47
C ALA A 584 29.86 7.21 77.14
N ASP A 585 29.07 6.13 76.98
CA ASP A 585 27.61 6.09 76.73
C ASP A 585 27.11 6.17 75.27
N THR A 586 27.99 6.13 74.26
CA THR A 586 27.61 5.86 72.87
C THR A 586 27.90 4.39 72.53
N THR A 587 26.93 3.51 72.76
CA THR A 587 27.00 2.13 72.25
C THR A 587 26.22 2.04 70.93
N PRO A 588 26.86 1.74 69.79
CA PRO A 588 26.14 1.53 68.54
C PRO A 588 25.22 0.30 68.66
N GLN A 589 23.94 0.46 68.33
CA GLN A 589 23.00 -0.65 68.21
C GLN A 589 23.12 -1.24 66.80
N MET A 590 23.83 -2.36 66.70
CA MET A 590 24.27 -3.02 65.46
C MET A 590 23.10 -3.67 64.67
N ALA A 591 23.14 -3.58 63.33
CA ALA A 591 22.23 -4.31 62.45
C ALA A 591 22.74 -5.74 62.14
N LEU A 592 22.22 -6.68 62.95
CA LEU A 592 21.92 -8.11 62.75
C LEU A 592 22.79 -9.03 61.85
N ASN A 593 23.34 -10.04 62.55
CA ASN A 593 23.27 -11.50 62.31
C ASN A 593 23.81 -12.06 60.98
N ALA A 594 25.12 -12.01 60.77
CA ALA A 594 25.81 -13.09 60.07
C ALA A 594 27.26 -13.32 60.50
N ASP A 595 27.98 -12.35 61.07
CA ASP A 595 29.38 -12.55 61.46
C ASP A 595 29.66 -12.01 62.88
N ASN A 596 30.43 -12.78 63.64
CA ASN A 596 30.56 -12.67 65.10
C ASN A 596 31.68 -11.71 65.54
N GLU A 597 31.84 -10.55 64.89
CA GLU A 597 32.73 -9.47 65.34
C GLU A 597 32.07 -8.08 65.32
N SER A 598 32.42 -7.26 66.33
CA SER A 598 31.92 -5.89 66.53
C SER A 598 32.91 -4.87 65.99
N TRP A 599 32.43 -3.89 65.22
CA TRP A 599 33.21 -2.74 64.80
C TRP A 599 33.22 -1.69 65.92
N ILE A 600 34.39 -1.12 66.23
CA ILE A 600 34.48 0.04 67.15
C ILE A 600 34.74 1.26 66.28
N VAL A 601 33.70 2.09 66.13
CA VAL A 601 33.79 3.43 65.57
C VAL A 601 33.99 4.40 66.72
N GLU A 602 35.17 5.01 66.83
CA GLU A 602 35.45 6.03 67.85
C GLU A 602 35.09 7.43 67.32
N SER A 603 34.36 8.21 68.12
CA SER A 603 34.02 9.62 67.86
C SER A 603 34.88 10.53 68.74
N GLU A 604 35.60 11.49 68.18
CA GLU A 604 36.35 12.50 68.94
C GLU A 604 35.58 13.83 68.91
N GLU A 605 35.20 14.41 70.05
CA GLU A 605 34.61 15.76 70.09
C GLU A 605 35.74 16.80 69.99
N LYS A 606 35.94 17.41 68.81
CA LYS A 606 36.93 18.46 68.61
C LYS A 606 36.26 19.82 68.56
N PHE A 607 36.54 20.62 69.60
CA PHE A 607 35.99 21.94 69.90
C PHE A 607 34.58 21.94 70.53
N ILE A 608 34.37 22.89 71.45
CA ILE A 608 33.28 23.00 72.44
C ILE A 608 31.85 23.02 71.85
N ASP A 609 31.68 22.94 70.53
CA ASP A 609 30.38 23.05 69.85
C ASP A 609 30.16 22.04 68.69
N GLN A 610 31.04 21.03 68.47
CA GLN A 610 30.91 20.05 67.36
C GLN A 610 31.31 18.61 67.73
N HIS A 611 30.43 17.65 67.43
CA HIS A 611 30.63 16.20 67.53
C HIS A 611 31.21 15.66 66.21
N GLU A 612 32.32 14.90 66.25
CA GLU A 612 32.98 14.33 65.06
C GLU A 612 33.16 12.80 65.17
N ILE A 613 32.89 12.07 64.08
CA ILE A 613 33.12 10.62 63.91
C ILE A 613 34.05 10.41 62.72
N GLU A 614 35.07 9.55 62.83
CA GLU A 614 35.93 9.14 61.71
C GLU A 614 35.99 7.61 61.60
N ILE A 615 35.79 7.07 60.40
CA ILE A 615 35.84 5.64 60.08
C ILE A 615 36.75 5.45 58.86
N GLN A 616 37.73 4.54 58.93
CA GLN A 616 38.60 4.22 57.80
C GLN A 616 38.39 2.77 57.35
N PHE A 617 38.29 2.57 56.04
CA PHE A 617 38.17 1.28 55.36
C PHE A 617 39.40 1.05 54.49
N LEU A 618 39.99 -0.15 54.60
CA LEU A 618 41.06 -0.62 53.73
C LEU A 618 40.51 -1.74 52.83
N PHE A 619 40.50 -1.50 51.53
CA PHE A 619 40.17 -2.49 50.53
C PHE A 619 41.48 -3.02 49.96
N GLN A 620 41.89 -4.22 50.36
CA GLN A 620 43.08 -4.88 49.84
C GLN A 620 42.67 -6.15 49.09
N ASN A 621 43.04 -6.23 47.80
CA ASN A 621 42.72 -7.39 46.99
C ASN A 621 43.71 -8.55 47.20
N GLU A 622 43.21 -9.74 47.55
CA GLU A 622 43.99 -10.98 47.65
C GLU A 622 43.81 -11.92 46.44
N THR A 623 42.99 -11.53 45.45
CA THR A 623 42.66 -12.34 44.26
C THR A 623 43.23 -11.72 42.98
N GLU A 624 43.43 -12.53 41.94
CA GLU A 624 43.92 -12.06 40.64
C GLU A 624 42.76 -11.41 39.85
N ILE A 625 42.81 -10.09 39.65
CA ILE A 625 41.87 -9.37 38.77
C ILE A 625 42.26 -9.69 37.32
N ASP A 626 41.29 -10.09 36.50
CA ASP A 626 41.51 -10.30 35.07
C ASP A 626 41.62 -8.96 34.32
N LEU A 627 42.80 -8.34 34.44
CA LEU A 627 43.21 -7.18 33.66
C LEU A 627 43.90 -7.58 32.35
N VAL A 628 43.94 -8.88 32.03
CA VAL A 628 44.46 -9.38 30.75
C VAL A 628 43.40 -9.23 29.67
N ASN A 629 42.14 -9.55 30.02
CA ASN A 629 41.01 -9.46 29.09
C ASN A 629 40.15 -8.21 29.27
N ASN A 630 40.28 -7.45 30.37
CA ASN A 630 39.48 -6.25 30.63
C ASN A 630 40.36 -5.05 30.96
N THR A 631 40.06 -3.91 30.33
CA THR A 631 40.69 -2.63 30.69
C THR A 631 39.97 -2.02 31.90
N LEU A 632 40.72 -1.62 32.92
CA LEU A 632 40.14 -0.87 34.03
C LEU A 632 39.98 0.60 33.62
N ASP A 633 38.74 1.05 33.43
CA ASP A 633 38.43 2.40 32.93
C ASP A 633 37.55 3.22 33.88
N ARG A 634 36.77 2.57 34.75
CA ARG A 634 35.99 3.22 35.81
C ARG A 634 36.02 2.41 37.11
N VAL A 635 36.05 3.11 38.24
CA VAL A 635 35.88 2.56 39.58
C VAL A 635 34.73 3.29 40.26
N SER A 636 33.76 2.55 40.80
CA SER A 636 32.69 3.13 41.61
C SER A 636 32.73 2.58 43.02
N ILE A 637 32.61 3.47 44.00
CA ILE A 637 32.46 3.13 45.42
C ILE A 637 30.98 3.37 45.76
N LEU A 638 30.25 2.31 46.06
CA LEU A 638 28.86 2.37 46.47
C LEU A 638 28.82 2.24 47.99
N ALA A 639 28.27 3.24 48.68
CA ALA A 639 28.10 3.23 50.12
C ALA A 639 26.61 3.34 50.45
N ASN A 640 26.03 2.28 51.01
CA ASN A 640 24.66 2.23 51.46
C ASN A 640 24.59 2.46 52.96
N PHE A 641 23.75 3.40 53.38
CA PHE A 641 23.60 3.77 54.78
C PHE A 641 22.14 4.02 55.15
N SER A 642 21.80 3.97 56.44
CA SER A 642 20.47 4.28 56.93
C SER A 642 20.52 5.58 57.75
N ASP A 643 19.85 6.62 57.24
CA ASP A 643 19.64 7.99 57.79
C ASP A 643 20.87 8.94 57.84
N PRO A 644 21.20 9.64 56.74
CA PRO A 644 22.26 10.64 56.68
C PRO A 644 21.71 12.07 56.79
N SER A 645 21.95 12.74 57.91
CA SER A 645 21.56 14.15 58.13
C SER A 645 22.42 15.19 57.36
N ASN A 646 23.00 14.83 56.20
CA ASN A 646 24.05 15.59 55.48
C ASN A 646 25.34 15.86 56.28
N VAL A 647 25.54 15.11 57.36
CA VAL A 647 26.64 15.29 58.31
C VAL A 647 27.93 14.59 57.87
N LEU A 648 27.86 13.68 56.88
CA LEU A 648 28.96 12.83 56.44
C LEU A 648 29.76 13.43 55.27
N SER A 649 31.08 13.32 55.39
CA SER A 649 32.07 13.61 54.36
C SER A 649 32.85 12.34 54.04
N PHE A 650 33.07 12.10 52.76
CA PHE A 650 33.82 10.94 52.28
C PHE A 650 35.16 11.43 51.73
N GLU A 651 36.24 10.76 52.11
CA GLU A 651 37.60 11.07 51.70
C GLU A 651 38.31 9.79 51.25
N VAL A 652 39.12 9.84 50.20
CA VAL A 652 39.92 8.70 49.72
C VAL A 652 41.39 9.07 49.76
N PHE A 653 42.25 8.11 50.11
CA PHE A 653 43.68 8.32 50.15
C PHE A 653 44.24 8.51 48.74
N ASN A 654 44.86 9.65 48.51
CA ASN A 654 45.56 9.93 47.26
C ASN A 654 47.00 9.43 47.36
N TYR A 655 47.33 8.34 46.64
CA TYR A 655 48.66 7.74 46.66
C TYR A 655 49.73 8.57 45.96
N THR A 656 49.33 9.58 45.17
CA THR A 656 50.29 10.51 44.55
C THR A 656 50.70 11.63 45.50
N THR A 657 49.75 12.18 46.25
CA THR A 657 50.00 13.28 47.20
C THR A 657 50.23 12.80 48.63
N GLU A 658 50.00 11.51 48.91
CA GLU A 658 50.06 10.88 50.23
C GLU A 658 49.12 11.50 51.27
N GLU A 659 47.98 12.07 50.84
CA GLU A 659 46.99 12.74 51.71
C GLU A 659 45.57 12.25 51.42
N PHE A 660 44.68 12.26 52.44
CA PHE A 660 43.26 12.01 52.23
C PHE A 660 42.59 13.20 51.55
N GLN A 661 41.90 12.95 50.45
CA GLN A 661 41.19 13.97 49.68
C GLN A 661 39.71 13.72 49.71
N ASN A 662 38.93 14.79 49.91
CA ASN A 662 37.48 14.73 49.89
C ASN A 662 36.96 14.34 48.49
N ILE A 663 36.07 13.35 48.44
CA ILE A 663 35.53 12.77 47.21
C ILE A 663 34.09 13.22 46.91
N SER A 664 33.55 14.21 47.63
CA SER A 664 32.19 14.73 47.38
C SER A 664 31.99 15.21 45.94
N GLN A 665 33.04 15.74 45.30
CA GLN A 665 33.04 16.14 43.89
C GLN A 665 32.87 14.98 42.90
N TYR A 666 33.03 13.73 43.35
CA TYR A 666 32.89 12.51 42.55
C TYR A 666 31.58 11.76 42.84
N LEU A 667 30.68 12.34 43.65
CA LEU A 667 29.37 11.78 43.93
C LEU A 667 28.48 11.87 42.68
N THR A 668 28.13 10.72 42.08
CA THR A 668 27.31 10.66 40.86
C THR A 668 25.84 10.38 41.12
N SER A 669 25.50 9.66 42.19
CA SER A 669 24.10 9.39 42.55
C SER A 669 23.94 9.16 44.05
N SER A 670 22.76 9.50 44.59
CA SER A 670 22.34 9.17 45.96
C SER A 670 20.87 8.76 45.95
N VAL A 671 20.62 7.47 45.71
CA VAL A 671 19.26 6.91 45.54
C VAL A 671 19.06 5.82 46.59
N ASN A 672 17.89 5.76 47.23
CA ASN A 672 17.56 4.74 48.25
C ASN A 672 18.62 4.61 49.36
N ASN A 673 19.17 5.75 49.80
CA ASN A 673 20.26 5.85 50.78
C ASN A 673 21.60 5.19 50.38
N THR A 674 21.80 4.91 49.09
CA THR A 674 23.09 4.48 48.54
C THR A 674 23.74 5.64 47.81
N SER A 675 24.89 6.10 48.30
CA SER A 675 25.74 7.09 47.61
C SER A 675 26.79 6.41 46.76
N THR A 676 26.83 6.76 45.48
CA THR A 676 27.79 6.22 44.50
C THR A 676 28.81 7.28 44.14
N PHE A 677 30.09 7.00 44.40
CA PHE A 677 31.21 7.84 44.01
C PHE A 677 31.97 7.20 42.85
N THR A 678 32.18 7.93 41.76
CA THR A 678 32.70 7.36 40.51
C THR A 678 33.98 8.05 40.04
N PHE A 679 34.99 7.26 39.69
CA PHE A 679 36.30 7.70 39.19
C PHE A 679 36.54 7.13 37.79
N ILE A 680 36.93 7.96 36.83
CA ILE A 680 37.08 7.59 35.41
C ILE A 680 38.50 7.91 34.93
N LYS A 681 39.14 6.94 34.26
CA LYS A 681 40.56 6.94 33.89
C LYS A 681 41.05 8.20 33.16
N ASN A 682 40.27 8.71 32.23
CA ASN A 682 40.65 9.81 31.35
C ASN A 682 40.03 11.17 31.74
N GLN A 683 39.36 11.27 32.89
CA GLN A 683 38.90 12.54 33.45
C GLN A 683 39.85 13.08 34.56
N GLY A 684 41.05 12.51 34.68
CA GLY A 684 42.10 12.96 35.61
C GLY A 684 41.97 12.45 37.06
N THR A 685 41.01 11.56 37.34
CA THR A 685 40.59 11.19 38.71
C THR A 685 41.04 9.81 39.16
N PHE A 686 41.57 9.00 38.24
CA PHE A 686 41.87 7.59 38.47
C PHE A 686 43.34 7.31 38.85
N ASN A 687 44.29 8.08 38.30
CA ASN A 687 45.73 7.78 38.39
C ASN A 687 46.31 7.89 39.80
N TRP A 688 45.58 8.50 40.74
CA TRP A 688 46.00 8.67 42.14
C TRP A 688 45.32 7.71 43.12
N LEU A 689 44.30 6.97 42.66
CA LEU A 689 43.47 6.10 43.49
C LEU A 689 44.22 4.83 43.93
N PHE A 690 45.19 4.39 43.14
CA PHE A 690 46.00 3.20 43.38
C PHE A 690 47.48 3.55 43.53
N ASP A 691 48.26 2.68 44.19
CA ASP A 691 49.70 2.84 44.32
C ASP A 691 50.41 2.68 42.96
N PRO A 692 51.04 3.73 42.42
CA PRO A 692 51.69 3.67 41.11
C PRO A 692 52.95 2.78 41.07
N SER A 693 53.52 2.45 42.24
CA SER A 693 54.74 1.67 42.36
C SER A 693 54.52 0.14 42.28
N VAL A 694 53.27 -0.32 42.45
CA VAL A 694 52.90 -1.74 42.46
C VAL A 694 51.73 -2.00 41.49
N ARG A 695 52.04 -2.32 40.23
CA ARG A 695 51.05 -2.51 39.14
C ARG A 695 49.94 -3.54 39.39
N HIS A 696 50.06 -4.40 40.39
CA HIS A 696 49.09 -5.47 40.69
C HIS A 696 48.31 -5.20 41.97
N ASN A 697 48.62 -4.11 42.69
CA ASN A 697 48.03 -3.81 43.98
C ASN A 697 46.94 -2.73 43.85
N HIS A 698 45.69 -3.17 43.68
CA HIS A 698 44.51 -2.30 43.57
C HIS A 698 43.93 -2.00 44.96
N THR A 699 44.80 -1.57 45.89
CA THR A 699 44.38 -1.22 47.24
C THR A 699 43.75 0.17 47.27
N ILE A 700 42.61 0.33 47.94
CA ILE A 700 41.93 1.61 48.14
C ILE A 700 41.76 1.85 49.64
N LEU A 701 42.11 3.06 50.11
CA LEU A 701 41.79 3.52 51.47
C LEU A 701 40.69 4.57 51.40
N LEU A 702 39.54 4.27 51.99
CA LEU A 702 38.39 5.17 52.12
C LEU A 702 38.27 5.62 53.59
N LYS A 703 37.95 6.89 53.80
CA LYS A 703 37.69 7.47 55.11
C LYS A 703 36.36 8.20 55.09
N ILE A 704 35.50 7.93 56.06
CA ILE A 704 34.21 8.58 56.25
C ILE A 704 34.31 9.40 57.53
N LYS A 705 34.02 10.70 57.43
CA LYS A 705 34.06 11.64 58.55
C LYS A 705 32.71 12.34 58.72
N GLY A 706 32.07 12.21 59.86
CA GLY A 706 30.82 12.92 60.19
C GLY A 706 31.06 14.07 61.16
N THR A 707 30.50 15.26 60.93
CA THR A 707 30.63 16.43 61.85
C THR A 707 29.31 17.18 62.07
N SER A 708 28.80 17.24 63.29
CA SER A 708 27.51 17.90 63.61
C SER A 708 27.56 18.67 64.92
N SER A 709 26.75 19.73 65.05
CA SER A 709 26.55 20.44 66.32
C SER A 709 25.62 19.70 67.29
N SER A 710 24.95 18.63 66.86
CA SER A 710 24.11 17.74 67.70
C SER A 710 24.52 16.29 67.54
N LEU A 711 24.30 15.46 68.58
CA LEU A 711 24.46 14.00 68.52
C LEU A 711 23.73 13.40 67.30
N PHE A 712 24.39 12.50 66.58
CA PHE A 712 23.86 11.84 65.39
C PHE A 712 24.33 10.39 65.35
N ASN A 713 23.51 9.52 64.74
CA ASN A 713 23.82 8.10 64.54
C ASN A 713 24.11 7.87 63.05
N ILE A 714 24.99 6.91 62.75
CA ILE A 714 25.26 6.45 61.39
C ILE A 714 25.07 4.94 61.39
N SER A 715 24.30 4.41 60.44
CA SER A 715 24.27 2.99 60.11
C SER A 715 24.77 2.81 58.69
N ILE A 716 25.82 2.03 58.48
CA ILE A 716 26.31 1.65 57.15
C ILE A 716 25.86 0.21 56.92
N ASN A 717 25.10 -0.01 55.86
CA ASN A 717 24.53 -1.32 55.53
C ASN A 717 25.54 -2.13 54.70
N ASP A 718 26.14 -1.50 53.68
CA ASP A 718 27.13 -2.12 52.78
C ASP A 718 28.02 -1.04 52.15
N ILE A 719 29.27 -1.42 51.84
CA ILE A 719 30.17 -0.64 50.99
C ILE A 719 30.78 -1.59 49.97
N ASP A 720 30.51 -1.32 48.70
CA ASP A 720 31.00 -2.10 47.56
C ASP A 720 31.95 -1.26 46.70
N ILE A 721 32.95 -1.92 46.12
CA ILE A 721 33.78 -1.32 45.06
C ILE A 721 33.59 -2.11 43.78
N GLU A 722 33.12 -1.45 42.74
CA GLU A 722 32.91 -2.03 41.41
C GLU A 722 33.94 -1.47 40.42
N LEU A 723 34.53 -2.38 39.65
CA LEU A 723 35.46 -2.09 38.57
C LEU A 723 34.76 -2.32 37.24
N TYR A 724 34.88 -1.34 36.35
CA TYR A 724 34.23 -1.37 35.05
C TYR A 724 35.23 -1.15 33.92
N TYR A 725 34.98 -1.82 32.80
CA TYR A 725 35.57 -1.48 31.51
C TYR A 725 34.61 -0.56 30.77
N ARG A 726 35.14 0.21 29.83
CA ARG A 726 34.34 1.11 28.99
C ARG A 726 33.67 0.31 27.87
N ASP A 727 32.37 0.48 27.71
CA ASP A 727 31.64 -0.18 26.63
C ASP A 727 31.87 0.50 25.28
N VAL A 728 31.83 -0.26 24.19
CA VAL A 728 31.77 0.27 22.83
C VAL A 728 30.30 0.41 22.45
N ASN A 729 29.86 1.65 22.22
CA ASN A 729 28.50 1.93 21.74
C ASN A 729 28.57 2.58 20.37
N GLU A 730 27.66 2.15 19.50
CA GLU A 730 27.52 2.69 18.15
C GLU A 730 26.43 3.77 18.10
N TYR A 731 26.68 4.82 17.32
CA TYR A 731 25.65 5.75 16.89
C TYR A 731 25.71 5.90 15.36
N THR A 732 24.65 5.45 14.67
CA THR A 732 24.55 5.59 13.22
C THR A 732 23.99 6.95 12.85
N VAL A 733 24.79 7.77 12.17
CA VAL A 733 24.33 8.99 11.51
C VAL A 733 23.66 8.59 10.19
N LEU A 734 22.35 8.82 10.08
CA LEU A 734 21.57 8.51 8.88
C LEU A 734 22.01 9.36 7.68
N GLY A 735 21.66 8.93 6.47
CA GLY A 735 21.99 9.64 5.23
C GLY A 735 21.28 11.00 5.17
N SER A 736 22.01 12.05 4.80
CA SER A 736 21.40 13.37 4.56
C SER A 736 20.46 13.29 3.36
N ARG A 737 19.34 14.00 3.42
CA ARG A 737 18.33 14.03 2.35
C ARG A 737 18.36 15.39 1.66
N ALA A 738 18.37 15.40 0.32
CA ALA A 738 18.19 16.60 -0.50
C ALA A 738 16.85 16.54 -1.24
N ILE A 739 16.09 17.63 -1.19
CA ILE A 739 14.83 17.79 -1.92
C ILE A 739 14.96 18.94 -2.91
N TYR A 740 14.61 18.68 -4.17
CA TYR A 740 14.72 19.62 -5.28
C TYR A 740 13.66 19.31 -6.34
N THR A 741 13.54 20.14 -7.39
CA THR A 741 12.51 19.99 -8.44
C THR A 741 13.08 20.04 -9.85
N SER A 742 12.21 19.76 -10.81
CA SER A 742 12.40 20.08 -12.23
C SER A 742 12.15 21.55 -12.55
N SER A 743 12.37 21.91 -13.82
CA SER A 743 12.14 23.27 -14.31
C SER A 743 10.70 23.75 -14.15
N SER A 744 9.70 22.85 -14.20
CA SER A 744 8.31 23.22 -13.95
C SER A 744 8.06 23.53 -12.48
N GLY A 745 8.79 22.90 -11.56
CA GLY A 745 8.54 22.95 -10.12
C GLY A 745 7.43 22.01 -9.64
N ILE A 746 6.84 21.21 -10.53
CA ILE A 746 5.72 20.29 -10.24
C ILE A 746 6.22 18.92 -9.76
N VAL A 747 7.40 18.49 -10.24
CA VAL A 747 8.01 17.21 -9.89
C VAL A 747 9.10 17.41 -8.86
N GLU A 748 8.94 16.82 -7.69
CA GLU A 748 9.91 16.77 -6.61
C GLU A 748 10.78 15.51 -6.70
N TYR A 749 12.08 15.70 -6.46
CA TYR A 749 13.09 14.66 -6.42
C TYR A 749 13.71 14.62 -5.04
N VAL A 750 13.83 13.42 -4.50
CA VAL A 750 14.46 13.16 -3.19
C VAL A 750 15.68 12.27 -3.39
N ARG A 751 16.82 12.65 -2.79
CA ARG A 751 18.07 11.87 -2.86
C ARG A 751 18.72 11.77 -1.49
N LYS A 752 19.20 10.59 -1.13
CA LYS A 752 19.86 10.31 0.15
C LYS A 752 21.36 10.08 0.00
N SER A 753 22.13 10.56 0.98
CA SER A 753 23.57 10.33 1.08
C SER A 753 23.89 9.06 1.87
N ASN A 754 25.18 8.72 1.95
CA ASN A 754 25.67 7.59 2.72
C ASN A 754 25.48 7.76 4.23
N THR A 755 25.36 6.65 4.95
CA THR A 755 25.39 6.62 6.42
C THR A 755 26.82 6.57 6.95
N ILE A 756 27.00 6.96 8.22
CA ILE A 756 28.28 6.87 8.92
C ILE A 756 28.02 6.38 10.35
N SER A 757 28.59 5.22 10.71
CA SER A 757 28.58 4.71 12.09
C SER A 757 29.70 5.36 12.90
N LEU A 758 29.34 6.06 13.96
CA LEU A 758 30.26 6.64 14.95
C LEU A 758 30.34 5.74 16.17
N SER A 759 31.45 5.79 16.90
CA SER A 759 31.59 5.03 18.15
C SER A 759 32.12 5.85 19.31
N THR A 760 31.62 5.53 20.50
CA THR A 760 32.13 6.09 21.76
C THR A 760 33.61 5.72 21.98
N TYR A 761 34.01 4.50 21.60
CA TYR A 761 35.37 3.97 21.76
C TYR A 761 35.86 3.19 20.53
N GLU A 762 36.75 2.20 20.67
CA GLU A 762 37.38 1.49 19.56
C GLU A 762 36.42 0.61 18.75
N MET A 763 36.15 0.97 17.50
CA MET A 763 35.20 0.25 16.65
C MET A 763 35.66 0.26 15.20
N SER A 764 35.33 -0.78 14.44
CA SER A 764 35.35 -0.70 12.98
C SER A 764 34.20 0.17 12.49
N SER A 765 34.44 1.05 11.52
CA SER A 765 33.39 1.86 10.91
C SER A 765 33.65 1.93 9.42
N LEU A 766 32.73 1.40 8.61
CA LEU A 766 32.82 1.48 7.16
C LEU A 766 32.00 2.66 6.66
N VAL A 767 32.58 3.42 5.73
CA VAL A 767 31.87 4.41 4.92
C VAL A 767 31.95 4.00 3.46
N ALA A 768 30.86 4.18 2.71
CA ALA A 768 30.77 3.74 1.33
C ALA A 768 30.18 4.82 0.41
N TYR A 769 30.68 4.84 -0.83
CA TYR A 769 30.31 5.81 -1.87
C TYR A 769 30.04 5.09 -3.19
N ALA A 770 28.91 5.41 -3.81
CA ALA A 770 28.45 4.81 -5.05
C ALA A 770 28.48 5.82 -6.20
N TYR A 771 28.89 5.36 -7.38
CA TYR A 771 28.98 6.17 -8.59
C TYR A 771 28.57 5.39 -9.84
N LEU A 772 28.01 6.11 -10.81
CA LEU A 772 27.75 5.62 -12.16
C LEU A 772 28.68 6.28 -13.17
N THR A 773 29.00 5.56 -14.26
CA THR A 773 29.77 6.12 -15.38
C THR A 773 28.95 7.15 -16.16
N SER A 774 27.65 6.88 -16.34
CA SER A 774 26.70 7.82 -16.94
C SER A 774 25.41 7.87 -16.13
N TYR A 775 24.90 9.07 -15.88
CA TYR A 775 23.63 9.32 -15.19
C TYR A 775 22.47 9.56 -16.16
N SER A 776 22.76 9.77 -17.45
CA SER A 776 21.78 9.99 -18.52
C SER A 776 22.11 9.07 -19.69
N SER A 777 21.22 8.18 -20.07
CA SER A 777 21.49 7.12 -21.05
C SER A 777 20.25 6.69 -21.82
N ASN A 778 20.44 5.87 -22.85
CA ASN A 778 19.34 5.25 -23.57
C ASN A 778 19.14 3.81 -23.06
N VAL A 779 17.91 3.33 -23.12
CA VAL A 779 17.56 1.92 -22.88
C VAL A 779 18.47 1.02 -23.70
N GLY A 780 19.06 0.01 -23.07
CA GLY A 780 19.98 -0.94 -23.69
C GLY A 780 21.44 -0.53 -23.79
N ASN A 781 21.81 0.69 -23.38
CA ASN A 781 23.22 1.04 -23.24
C ASN A 781 23.85 0.31 -22.04
N ILE A 782 25.15 0.03 -22.14
CA ILE A 782 25.93 -0.52 -21.02
C ILE A 782 26.35 0.64 -20.10
N ASN A 783 26.09 0.51 -18.80
CA ASN A 783 26.59 1.39 -17.76
C ASN A 783 27.44 0.62 -16.75
N ASN A 784 28.34 1.31 -16.06
CA ASN A 784 29.13 0.72 -14.98
C ASN A 784 28.80 1.39 -13.66
N TYR A 785 28.56 0.55 -12.66
CA TYR A 785 28.40 0.93 -11.27
C TYR A 785 29.72 0.68 -10.53
N THR A 786 30.17 1.65 -9.74
CA THR A 786 31.38 1.57 -8.91
C THR A 786 31.04 1.90 -7.47
N LEU A 787 31.42 1.02 -6.54
CA LEU A 787 31.31 1.20 -5.10
C LEU A 787 32.71 1.27 -4.50
N ILE A 788 32.97 2.34 -3.77
CA ILE A 788 34.20 2.58 -3.02
C ILE A 788 33.84 2.55 -1.55
N PHE A 789 34.52 1.75 -0.73
CA PHE A 789 34.28 1.74 0.71
C PHE A 789 35.59 1.68 1.48
N ARG A 790 35.60 2.35 2.62
CA ARG A 790 36.80 2.59 3.43
C ARG A 790 36.49 2.37 4.90
N ASN A 791 37.43 1.75 5.61
CA ASN A 791 37.36 1.66 7.07
C ASN A 791 37.89 2.95 7.69
N ILE A 792 37.00 3.76 8.25
CA ILE A 792 37.29 4.99 8.99
C ILE A 792 37.24 4.80 10.51
N GLY A 793 37.07 3.57 10.99
CA GLY A 793 37.17 3.23 12.41
C GLY A 793 38.60 2.90 12.85
N SER A 794 38.78 2.66 14.14
CA SER A 794 40.07 2.25 14.72
C SER A 794 40.31 0.73 14.72
N ASN A 795 39.26 -0.08 14.54
CA ASN A 795 39.34 -1.55 14.56
C ASN A 795 39.17 -2.19 13.16
N ILE A 796 39.62 -3.44 13.01
CA ILE A 796 39.48 -4.21 11.77
C ILE A 796 38.02 -4.64 11.58
N ALA A 797 37.43 -4.27 10.44
CA ALA A 797 36.14 -4.80 9.98
C ALA A 797 36.35 -6.22 9.43
N LYS A 798 35.54 -7.19 9.88
CA LYS A 798 35.60 -8.61 9.48
C LYS A 798 34.32 -9.03 8.78
N ASP A 799 34.40 -10.10 7.99
CA ASP A 799 33.24 -10.75 7.35
C ASP A 799 32.33 -9.77 6.61
N ILE A 800 32.92 -8.90 5.78
CA ILE A 800 32.20 -7.86 5.06
C ILE A 800 31.38 -8.52 3.94
N SER A 801 30.07 -8.31 3.97
CA SER A 801 29.12 -8.78 2.97
C SER A 801 28.42 -7.58 2.35
N ILE A 802 28.53 -7.45 1.03
CA ILE A 802 27.89 -6.39 0.24
C ILE A 802 26.75 -7.01 -0.54
N SER A 803 25.55 -6.46 -0.43
CA SER A 803 24.35 -6.88 -1.16
C SER A 803 23.80 -5.70 -1.96
N ILE A 804 23.77 -5.81 -3.28
CA ILE A 804 23.31 -4.75 -4.21
C ILE A 804 22.11 -5.27 -5.01
N PRO A 805 20.96 -4.57 -5.05
CA PRO A 805 19.84 -4.97 -5.89
C PRO A 805 20.22 -4.88 -7.37
N ILE A 806 19.77 -5.84 -8.18
CA ILE A 806 20.13 -5.87 -9.60
C ILE A 806 19.47 -4.69 -10.36
N PRO A 807 20.25 -3.78 -10.98
CA PRO A 807 19.71 -2.61 -11.69
C PRO A 807 19.11 -2.88 -13.07
N GLY A 808 19.39 -4.05 -13.64
CA GLY A 808 19.14 -4.37 -15.05
C GLY A 808 19.91 -5.63 -15.45
N ILE A 809 19.83 -6.04 -16.71
CA ILE A 809 20.50 -7.27 -17.16
C ILE A 809 22.01 -7.11 -16.98
N ILE A 810 22.60 -7.94 -16.12
CA ILE A 810 24.04 -7.90 -15.84
C ILE A 810 24.83 -8.29 -17.10
N TYR A 811 25.65 -7.37 -17.59
CA TYR A 811 26.55 -7.58 -18.72
C TYR A 811 27.83 -8.27 -18.26
N ASN A 812 28.42 -7.77 -17.16
CA ASN A 812 29.60 -8.37 -16.54
C ASN A 812 29.54 -8.19 -15.02
N PRO A 813 29.37 -9.27 -14.24
CA PRO A 813 29.30 -9.18 -12.79
C PRO A 813 30.66 -8.84 -12.15
N LEU A 814 31.77 -9.00 -12.89
CA LEU A 814 33.14 -8.80 -12.43
C LEU A 814 33.43 -9.55 -11.11
N ASN A 815 33.29 -8.87 -9.99
CA ASN A 815 33.60 -9.36 -8.64
C ASN A 815 32.40 -10.01 -7.95
N PHE A 816 31.17 -9.71 -8.39
CA PHE A 816 29.95 -10.10 -7.69
C PHE A 816 29.44 -11.48 -8.10
N THR A 817 28.74 -12.14 -7.17
CA THR A 817 27.94 -13.33 -7.42
C THR A 817 26.47 -12.98 -7.39
N LEU A 818 25.67 -13.58 -8.27
CA LEU A 818 24.23 -13.34 -8.35
C LEU A 818 23.48 -14.32 -7.45
N GLU A 819 22.74 -13.83 -6.47
CA GLU A 819 21.92 -14.62 -5.55
C GLU A 819 20.63 -13.87 -5.20
N GLU A 820 19.46 -14.50 -5.38
CA GLU A 820 18.16 -14.01 -4.85
C GLU A 820 17.80 -12.55 -5.21
N ASN A 821 18.01 -12.14 -6.47
CA ASN A 821 17.85 -10.75 -6.95
C ASN A 821 18.91 -9.73 -6.48
N TYR A 822 19.98 -10.18 -5.83
CA TYR A 822 21.11 -9.35 -5.40
C TYR A 822 22.43 -9.78 -6.04
N LEU A 823 23.29 -8.81 -6.25
CA LEU A 823 24.72 -9.00 -6.45
C LEU A 823 25.40 -9.01 -5.08
N LYS A 824 25.93 -10.16 -4.68
CA LYS A 824 26.65 -10.36 -3.43
C LYS A 824 28.16 -10.33 -3.64
N TYR A 825 28.89 -9.73 -2.70
CA TYR A 825 30.35 -9.76 -2.66
C TYR A 825 30.84 -9.87 -1.23
N ILE A 826 31.77 -10.80 -0.97
CA ILE A 826 32.25 -11.11 0.39
C ILE A 826 33.76 -10.87 0.49
N ILE A 827 34.18 -10.19 1.56
CA ILE A 827 35.58 -9.89 1.86
C ILE A 827 35.88 -10.28 3.31
N SER A 828 37.00 -10.94 3.55
CA SER A 828 37.32 -11.47 4.89
C SER A 828 37.62 -10.38 5.93
N ASN A 829 38.33 -9.32 5.54
CA ASN A 829 38.64 -8.21 6.45
C ASN A 829 39.08 -6.94 5.70
N LEU A 830 38.92 -5.79 6.36
CA LEU A 830 39.45 -4.49 5.92
C LEU A 830 40.10 -3.76 7.09
N ALA A 831 41.40 -3.47 6.96
CA ALA A 831 42.19 -2.81 8.00
C ALA A 831 41.79 -1.33 8.18
N PRO A 832 41.99 -0.73 9.38
CA PRO A 832 41.78 0.69 9.60
C PRO A 832 42.51 1.56 8.57
N GLY A 833 41.77 2.50 7.96
CA GLY A 833 42.27 3.40 6.92
C GLY A 833 42.39 2.79 5.52
N ALA A 834 42.22 1.47 5.35
CA ALA A 834 42.24 0.82 4.04
C ALA A 834 40.94 1.06 3.28
N GLU A 835 41.06 1.10 1.95
CA GLU A 835 39.98 1.34 0.99
C GLU A 835 39.98 0.24 -0.06
N GLU A 836 38.78 -0.17 -0.48
CA GLU A 836 38.57 -1.14 -1.54
C GLU A 836 37.57 -0.60 -2.56
N THR A 837 37.65 -1.08 -3.80
CA THR A 837 36.77 -0.67 -4.89
C THR A 837 36.24 -1.89 -5.62
N VAL A 838 34.94 -1.94 -5.81
CA VAL A 838 34.25 -2.99 -6.56
C VAL A 838 33.36 -2.37 -7.62
N ALA A 839 33.17 -3.07 -8.73
CA ALA A 839 32.37 -2.58 -9.84
C ALA A 839 31.68 -3.73 -10.56
N PHE A 840 30.61 -3.41 -11.30
CA PHE A 840 29.97 -4.30 -12.25
C PHE A 840 29.36 -3.49 -13.39
N SER A 841 29.03 -4.16 -14.49
CA SER A 841 28.43 -3.55 -15.68
C SER A 841 27.09 -4.19 -15.99
N PHE A 842 26.11 -3.37 -16.40
CA PHE A 842 24.75 -3.82 -16.71
C PHE A 842 24.16 -3.07 -17.92
N TYR A 843 23.18 -3.69 -18.57
CA TYR A 843 22.34 -3.05 -19.56
C TYR A 843 21.24 -2.26 -18.87
N ILE A 844 21.11 -0.99 -19.22
CA ILE A 844 20.11 -0.09 -18.66
C ILE A 844 18.71 -0.51 -19.16
N PRO A 845 17.75 -0.78 -18.27
CA PRO A 845 16.34 -0.92 -18.62
C PRO A 845 15.77 0.50 -18.82
N ASN A 846 14.85 0.96 -17.97
CA ASN A 846 14.38 2.36 -17.95
C ASN A 846 14.99 3.09 -16.75
N SER A 847 14.65 4.38 -16.55
CA SER A 847 15.06 5.14 -15.36
C SER A 847 14.84 4.35 -14.08
N ALA A 848 15.85 4.37 -13.19
CA ALA A 848 15.77 3.74 -11.88
C ALA A 848 16.74 4.37 -10.89
N ILE A 849 16.38 4.26 -9.60
CA ILE A 849 17.22 4.61 -8.47
C ILE A 849 17.82 3.32 -7.90
N LEU A 850 19.13 3.30 -7.72
CA LEU A 850 19.83 2.26 -6.98
C LEU A 850 19.96 2.70 -5.52
N SER A 851 19.00 2.26 -4.73
CA SER A 851 18.93 2.41 -3.28
C SER A 851 19.02 1.04 -2.59
N ASN A 852 18.94 1.00 -1.25
CA ASN A 852 18.88 -0.24 -0.44
C ASN A 852 20.10 -1.17 -0.60
N ILE A 853 21.28 -0.60 -0.82
CA ILE A 853 22.53 -1.34 -0.82
C ILE A 853 22.98 -1.50 0.63
N ILE A 854 23.15 -2.75 1.07
CA ILE A 854 23.53 -3.07 2.45
C ILE A 854 24.96 -3.59 2.46
N ILE A 855 25.79 -3.00 3.32
CA ILE A 855 27.13 -3.48 3.63
C ILE A 855 27.14 -3.89 5.09
N SER A 856 27.03 -5.19 5.35
CA SER A 856 27.08 -5.77 6.69
C SER A 856 28.50 -6.21 7.01
N TYR A 857 28.96 -5.94 8.23
CA TYR A 857 30.31 -6.29 8.68
C TYR A 857 30.37 -6.50 10.19
N ASN A 858 31.39 -7.22 10.66
CA ASN A 858 31.60 -7.47 12.08
C ASN A 858 32.74 -6.62 12.66
N ASN A 859 32.46 -5.98 13.79
CA ASN A 859 33.50 -5.43 14.66
C ASN A 859 34.27 -6.56 15.36
N SER A 860 35.52 -6.29 15.71
CA SER A 860 36.35 -7.26 16.43
C SER A 860 35.96 -7.42 17.90
N GLU A 861 35.32 -6.41 18.47
CA GLU A 861 34.84 -6.38 19.86
C GLU A 861 33.31 -6.30 19.89
N HIS A 862 32.73 -6.68 21.03
CA HIS A 862 31.28 -6.62 21.24
C HIS A 862 30.80 -5.18 21.39
N ILE A 863 29.67 -4.86 20.76
CA ILE A 863 29.03 -3.55 20.80
C ILE A 863 27.85 -3.64 21.77
N GLN A 864 27.89 -2.85 22.84
CA GLN A 864 27.05 -3.04 24.00
C GLN A 864 25.59 -2.66 23.73
N ASN A 865 25.32 -1.50 23.13
CA ASN A 865 23.96 -1.05 22.84
C ASN A 865 23.23 -1.90 21.78
N LEU A 866 23.95 -2.52 20.85
CA LEU A 866 23.37 -3.45 19.86
C LEU A 866 23.33 -4.91 20.35
N ASN A 867 24.00 -5.20 21.47
CA ASN A 867 24.24 -6.56 21.96
C ASN A 867 24.74 -7.52 20.86
N SER A 868 25.62 -7.04 19.99
CA SER A 868 26.07 -7.75 18.78
C SER A 868 27.48 -7.31 18.39
N THR A 869 28.13 -8.04 17.48
CA THR A 869 29.33 -7.58 16.76
C THR A 869 29.00 -7.05 15.37
N SER A 870 27.78 -7.26 14.89
CA SER A 870 27.34 -6.90 13.54
C SER A 870 27.02 -5.42 13.44
N LEU A 871 27.44 -4.82 12.33
CA LEU A 871 27.23 -3.44 11.95
C LEU A 871 26.77 -3.38 10.49
N GLU A 872 26.07 -2.31 10.14
CA GLU A 872 25.60 -2.07 8.78
C GLU A 872 25.91 -0.65 8.34
N THR A 873 26.22 -0.47 7.06
CA THR A 873 26.34 0.86 6.44
C THR A 873 25.71 0.85 5.06
N PHE A 874 25.23 2.02 4.64
CA PHE A 874 24.56 2.22 3.37
C PHE A 874 25.32 3.29 2.58
N PRO A 875 25.65 3.06 1.29
CA PRO A 875 26.22 4.07 0.43
C PRO A 875 25.17 5.13 0.02
N ASN A 876 25.63 6.21 -0.61
CA ASN A 876 24.73 7.19 -1.21
C ASN A 876 23.90 6.56 -2.34
N GLU A 877 22.71 7.11 -2.57
CA GLU A 877 21.87 6.71 -3.69
C GLU A 877 22.45 7.21 -5.01
N VAL A 878 22.28 6.41 -6.08
CA VAL A 878 22.59 6.82 -7.45
C VAL A 878 21.40 6.54 -8.35
N CYS A 879 21.07 7.49 -9.21
CA CYS A 879 19.97 7.37 -10.16
C CYS A 879 20.52 7.43 -11.59
N PHE A 880 19.98 6.63 -12.51
CA PHE A 880 20.21 6.82 -13.94
C PHE A 880 18.89 7.09 -14.62
N SER A 881 18.92 8.06 -15.54
CA SER A 881 17.78 8.45 -16.35
C SER A 881 17.86 7.75 -17.72
N ALA A 882 16.80 7.02 -18.07
CA ALA A 882 16.63 6.43 -19.39
C ALA A 882 15.13 6.44 -19.77
N PRO A 883 14.76 7.10 -20.88
CA PRO A 883 13.37 7.26 -21.25
C PRO A 883 12.77 5.95 -21.68
N VAL A 884 11.46 5.81 -21.50
CA VAL A 884 10.73 4.66 -22.03
C VAL A 884 10.76 4.69 -23.56
N ASP A 885 11.27 3.62 -24.18
CA ASP A 885 11.21 3.45 -25.63
C ASP A 885 9.81 2.94 -26.04
N TYR A 886 8.89 3.90 -26.23
CA TYR A 886 7.53 3.61 -26.72
C TYR A 886 7.48 3.08 -28.15
N LEU A 887 8.56 3.22 -28.94
CA LEU A 887 8.60 2.79 -30.34
C LEU A 887 9.01 1.32 -30.48
N SER A 888 10.03 0.87 -29.74
CA SER A 888 10.45 -0.54 -29.77
C SER A 888 9.64 -1.41 -28.82
N ARG A 889 9.09 -0.83 -27.74
CA ARG A 889 8.38 -1.55 -26.65
C ARG A 889 9.23 -2.64 -25.96
N VAL A 890 10.56 -2.63 -26.12
CA VAL A 890 11.42 -3.67 -25.51
C VAL A 890 12.18 -3.06 -24.33
N PRO A 891 11.65 -3.10 -23.10
CA PRO A 891 12.49 -2.91 -21.92
C PRO A 891 13.63 -3.93 -21.98
N TYR A 892 14.84 -3.54 -21.55
CA TYR A 892 15.99 -4.44 -21.47
C TYR A 892 15.85 -5.40 -20.27
N ILE A 893 14.87 -6.30 -20.39
CA ILE A 893 14.56 -7.40 -19.48
C ILE A 893 14.55 -8.71 -20.28
N LYS A 894 14.81 -9.82 -19.60
CA LYS A 894 14.81 -11.16 -20.17
C LYS A 894 13.36 -11.57 -20.44
N THR A 895 12.95 -11.72 -21.69
CA THR A 895 11.56 -12.07 -22.01
C THR A 895 11.43 -13.56 -22.31
N VAL A 896 10.40 -14.21 -21.76
CA VAL A 896 10.07 -15.61 -22.04
C VAL A 896 8.65 -15.77 -22.58
N GLU A 897 8.48 -16.72 -23.51
CA GLU A 897 7.18 -17.26 -23.91
C GLU A 897 7.07 -18.70 -23.42
N ILE A 898 5.94 -19.03 -22.78
CA ILE A 898 5.66 -20.34 -22.23
C ILE A 898 4.49 -20.96 -22.99
N TYR A 899 4.64 -22.21 -23.43
CA TYR A 899 3.56 -22.98 -24.03
C TYR A 899 3.67 -24.45 -23.69
N TYR A 900 2.52 -25.12 -23.70
CA TYR A 900 2.42 -26.54 -23.35
C TYR A 900 2.14 -27.38 -24.59
N ASP A 901 2.68 -28.59 -24.63
CA ASP A 901 2.31 -29.62 -25.60
C ASP A 901 2.09 -30.96 -24.91
N THR A 902 1.21 -31.75 -25.48
CA THR A 902 1.01 -33.11 -25.03
C THR A 902 0.54 -34.04 -26.14
N SER A 903 1.00 -35.29 -26.07
CA SER A 903 0.60 -36.33 -27.02
C SER A 903 -0.85 -36.80 -26.88
N ASN A 904 -1.49 -36.59 -25.72
CA ASN A 904 -2.86 -37.02 -25.45
C ASN A 904 -3.68 -35.94 -24.74
N LEU A 905 -4.63 -35.34 -25.46
CA LEU A 905 -5.57 -34.36 -24.92
C LEU A 905 -6.81 -35.00 -24.25
N ALA A 906 -6.95 -36.33 -24.26
CA ALA A 906 -8.14 -37.03 -23.78
C ALA A 906 -7.77 -38.11 -22.75
N LEU A 907 -7.37 -37.70 -21.54
CA LEU A 907 -7.03 -38.65 -20.47
C LEU A 907 -8.25 -39.31 -19.84
N ALA A 908 -8.14 -40.63 -19.63
CA ALA A 908 -9.03 -41.35 -18.74
C ALA A 908 -8.67 -41.10 -17.26
N ILE A 909 -9.62 -41.36 -16.37
CA ILE A 909 -9.44 -41.20 -14.93
C ILE A 909 -8.45 -42.27 -14.43
N GLY A 910 -7.41 -41.83 -13.72
CA GLY A 910 -6.32 -42.66 -13.21
C GLY A 910 -5.16 -42.86 -14.18
N GLU A 911 -5.20 -42.27 -15.38
CA GLU A 911 -4.07 -42.29 -16.32
C GLU A 911 -3.06 -41.18 -16.01
N GLU A 912 -1.79 -41.47 -16.32
CA GLU A 912 -0.67 -40.54 -16.27
C GLU A 912 -0.53 -39.81 -17.61
N LEU A 913 -0.27 -38.50 -17.56
CA LEU A 913 0.03 -37.63 -18.68
C LEU A 913 1.43 -37.08 -18.56
N ASN A 914 2.22 -37.23 -19.62
CA ASN A 914 3.44 -36.44 -19.79
C ASN A 914 3.09 -35.12 -20.48
N LEU A 915 3.20 -34.01 -19.74
CA LEU A 915 3.03 -32.67 -20.27
C LEU A 915 4.41 -32.07 -20.55
N SER A 916 4.66 -31.68 -21.81
CA SER A 916 5.87 -30.99 -22.20
C SER A 916 5.66 -29.48 -22.06
N ILE A 917 6.46 -28.85 -21.21
CA ILE A 917 6.47 -27.40 -21.01
C ILE A 917 7.63 -26.84 -21.83
N TYR A 918 7.33 -25.91 -22.72
CA TYR A 918 8.33 -25.24 -23.54
C TYR A 918 8.50 -23.80 -23.09
N ILE A 919 9.76 -23.39 -22.98
CA ILE A 919 10.15 -22.02 -22.69
C ILE A 919 11.00 -21.53 -23.85
N ARG A 920 10.55 -20.45 -24.47
CA ARG A 920 11.27 -19.76 -25.53
C ARG A 920 11.80 -18.45 -25.02
N ASN A 921 13.10 -18.22 -25.19
CA ASN A 921 13.72 -16.94 -24.89
C ASN A 921 13.44 -15.92 -26.02
N LYS A 922 12.69 -14.87 -25.71
CA LYS A 922 12.33 -13.75 -26.58
C LYS A 922 13.05 -12.44 -26.26
N SER A 923 14.08 -12.51 -25.42
CA SER A 923 14.92 -11.36 -25.06
C SER A 923 15.54 -10.68 -26.30
N PRO A 924 16.10 -9.47 -26.15
CA PRO A 924 16.94 -8.85 -27.18
C PRO A 924 18.08 -9.76 -27.70
N GLU A 925 18.55 -9.49 -28.92
CA GLU A 925 19.63 -10.26 -29.57
C GLU A 925 20.89 -10.30 -28.69
N GLY A 926 21.48 -11.49 -28.52
CA GLY A 926 22.69 -11.70 -27.71
C GLY A 926 22.46 -11.98 -26.23
N ILE A 927 21.21 -11.91 -25.73
CA ILE A 927 20.88 -12.16 -24.32
C ILE A 927 20.43 -13.62 -24.12
N SER A 928 21.13 -14.35 -23.25
CA SER A 928 20.78 -15.71 -22.82
C SER A 928 20.18 -15.71 -21.41
N ILE A 929 19.24 -16.62 -21.15
CA ILE A 929 18.69 -16.86 -19.81
C ILE A 929 19.46 -18.02 -19.18
N GLN A 930 20.24 -17.73 -18.13
CA GLN A 930 20.99 -18.75 -17.40
C GLN A 930 20.12 -19.36 -16.30
N ASN A 931 20.15 -20.70 -16.18
CA ASN A 931 19.56 -21.49 -15.10
C ASN A 931 18.20 -21.00 -14.58
N LEU A 932 17.15 -21.14 -15.40
CA LEU A 932 15.79 -20.85 -14.96
C LEU A 932 15.24 -22.05 -14.17
N SER A 933 14.97 -21.85 -12.88
CA SER A 933 14.22 -22.80 -12.05
C SER A 933 12.73 -22.46 -12.06
N ILE A 934 11.87 -23.47 -12.05
CA ILE A 934 10.44 -23.30 -11.83
C ILE A 934 9.98 -24.35 -10.82
N LEU A 935 9.45 -23.91 -9.69
CA LEU A 935 8.77 -24.75 -8.71
C LEU A 935 7.33 -25.03 -9.22
N MET A 936 6.84 -26.26 -9.04
CA MET A 936 5.47 -26.62 -9.44
C MET A 936 4.91 -27.67 -8.47
N ASN A 937 4.65 -27.29 -7.23
CA ASN A 937 4.03 -28.15 -6.22
C ASN A 937 2.51 -28.09 -6.26
N ASP A 938 1.95 -26.99 -6.79
CA ASP A 938 0.52 -26.74 -6.93
C ASP A 938 -0.22 -27.90 -7.63
N GLN A 939 -1.43 -28.20 -7.16
CA GLN A 939 -2.36 -29.09 -7.86
C GLN A 939 -3.58 -28.31 -8.33
N TYR A 940 -3.99 -28.53 -9.58
CA TYR A 940 -5.08 -27.78 -10.19
C TYR A 940 -6.32 -28.68 -10.35
N GLY A 941 -7.31 -28.46 -9.48
CA GLY A 941 -8.51 -29.28 -9.36
C GLY A 941 -8.16 -30.74 -9.10
N ASP A 942 -8.65 -31.63 -9.95
CA ASP A 942 -8.37 -33.07 -9.86
C ASP A 942 -7.17 -33.51 -10.72
N LEU A 943 -6.33 -32.58 -11.17
CA LEU A 943 -5.10 -32.86 -11.87
C LEU A 943 -3.93 -32.72 -10.89
N ALA A 944 -3.33 -33.85 -10.52
CA ALA A 944 -2.27 -33.87 -9.52
C ALA A 944 -0.93 -34.22 -10.17
N ARG A 945 0.10 -33.43 -9.87
CA ARG A 945 1.47 -33.75 -10.24
C ARG A 945 1.99 -34.93 -9.40
N VAL A 946 2.78 -35.80 -10.03
CA VAL A 946 3.38 -36.99 -9.38
C VAL A 946 4.83 -36.72 -8.97
N ASP A 947 5.53 -35.92 -9.78
CA ASP A 947 6.92 -35.54 -9.58
C ASP A 947 7.00 -34.20 -8.82
N ASN A 948 7.55 -34.18 -7.60
CA ASN A 948 7.73 -32.94 -6.84
C ASN A 948 9.11 -32.30 -7.10
N GLU A 949 9.67 -32.48 -8.30
CA GLU A 949 10.99 -31.95 -8.63
C GLU A 949 10.87 -30.52 -9.18
N THR A 950 11.75 -29.64 -8.71
CA THR A 950 11.99 -28.32 -9.30
C THR A 950 12.48 -28.50 -10.74
N LEU A 951 11.83 -27.83 -11.68
CA LEU A 951 12.25 -27.87 -13.08
C LEU A 951 13.42 -26.93 -13.31
N ILE A 952 14.48 -27.40 -13.96
CA ILE A 952 15.67 -26.60 -14.24
C ILE A 952 15.88 -26.52 -15.75
N TYR A 953 15.87 -25.29 -16.28
CA TYR A 953 16.17 -24.96 -17.66
C TYR A 953 17.56 -24.34 -17.73
N ALA A 954 18.52 -25.12 -18.25
CA ALA A 954 19.91 -24.67 -18.35
C ALA A 954 20.13 -23.90 -19.66
N ASN A 955 20.53 -22.62 -19.53
CA ASN A 955 21.09 -21.79 -20.59
C ASN A 955 20.26 -21.74 -21.89
N ILE A 956 19.17 -20.97 -21.88
CA ILE A 956 18.32 -20.74 -23.05
C ILE A 956 18.87 -19.55 -23.84
N ALA A 957 19.54 -19.81 -24.98
CA ALA A 957 20.05 -18.74 -25.82
C ALA A 957 18.91 -17.94 -26.50
N ASN A 958 19.24 -16.77 -27.06
CA ASN A 958 18.25 -15.94 -27.74
C ASN A 958 17.48 -16.74 -28.82
N ASN A 959 16.15 -16.65 -28.83
CA ASN A 959 15.24 -17.38 -29.72
C ASN A 959 15.27 -18.92 -29.62
N ASP A 960 16.10 -19.51 -28.78
CA ASP A 960 16.10 -20.94 -28.52
C ASP A 960 14.89 -21.35 -27.67
N ILE A 961 14.52 -22.61 -27.82
CA ILE A 961 13.42 -23.25 -27.11
C ILE A 961 14.01 -24.37 -26.26
N SER A 962 13.72 -24.37 -24.97
CA SER A 962 14.03 -25.46 -24.06
C SER A 962 12.73 -26.10 -23.58
N SER A 963 12.76 -27.41 -23.32
CA SER A 963 11.57 -28.16 -22.90
C SER A 963 11.86 -29.11 -21.75
N VAL A 964 10.93 -29.19 -20.79
CA VAL A 964 10.96 -30.18 -19.71
C VAL A 964 9.60 -30.87 -19.65
N ASN A 965 9.59 -32.15 -19.26
CA ASN A 965 8.36 -32.93 -19.13
C ASN A 965 8.00 -33.10 -17.66
N ILE A 966 6.72 -32.90 -17.32
CA ILE A 966 6.16 -33.25 -16.02
C ILE A 966 5.15 -34.39 -16.16
N THR A 967 4.93 -35.12 -15.07
CA THR A 967 3.95 -36.22 -15.04
C THR A 967 2.75 -35.84 -14.19
N LEU A 968 1.57 -35.77 -14.82
CA LEU A 968 0.31 -35.44 -14.16
C LEU A 968 -0.61 -36.67 -14.13
N ILE A 969 -1.30 -36.91 -13.01
CA ILE A 969 -2.35 -37.92 -12.90
C ILE A 969 -3.70 -37.24 -12.81
N LYS A 970 -4.63 -37.70 -13.66
CA LYS A 970 -6.03 -37.28 -13.60
C LYS A 970 -6.78 -38.07 -12.53
N LYS A 971 -7.01 -37.48 -11.36
CA LYS A 971 -7.73 -38.12 -10.22
C LYS A 971 -9.24 -38.24 -10.49
N ASP A 972 -9.83 -37.27 -11.17
CA ASP A 972 -11.23 -37.29 -11.59
C ASP A 972 -11.47 -36.47 -12.87
N TRP A 973 -12.72 -36.43 -13.36
CA TRP A 973 -13.10 -35.81 -14.62
C TRP A 973 -12.91 -34.29 -14.66
N LYS A 974 -12.88 -33.60 -13.51
CA LYS A 974 -12.60 -32.16 -13.40
C LYS A 974 -11.11 -31.80 -13.53
N GLY A 975 -10.22 -32.79 -13.57
CA GLY A 975 -8.80 -32.62 -13.90
C GLY A 975 -8.59 -32.44 -15.40
N TYR A 976 -9.22 -31.42 -15.99
CA TYR A 976 -9.17 -31.13 -17.43
C TYR A 976 -8.42 -29.83 -17.73
N TYR A 977 -7.98 -29.07 -16.74
CA TYR A 977 -7.38 -27.76 -16.92
C TYR A 977 -6.03 -27.69 -16.21
N TYR A 978 -5.05 -27.13 -16.90
CA TYR A 978 -3.77 -26.75 -16.33
C TYR A 978 -3.51 -25.27 -16.67
N PRO A 979 -3.28 -24.39 -15.68
CA PRO A 979 -3.23 -22.95 -15.88
C PRO A 979 -2.00 -22.50 -16.66
N SER A 980 -2.04 -21.26 -17.14
CA SER A 980 -0.86 -20.54 -17.60
C SER A 980 0.04 -20.20 -16.41
N ILE A 981 1.32 -20.55 -16.50
CA ILE A 981 2.35 -20.08 -15.56
C ILE A 981 2.53 -18.59 -15.80
N ASN A 982 2.24 -17.77 -14.79
CA ASN A 982 2.42 -16.31 -14.85
C ASN A 982 3.36 -15.79 -13.75
N TYR A 983 3.91 -16.71 -12.95
CA TYR A 983 4.84 -16.48 -11.87
C TYR A 983 5.79 -17.68 -11.75
N PHE A 984 7.05 -17.44 -11.40
CA PHE A 984 7.99 -18.49 -10.97
C PHE A 984 9.16 -17.88 -10.19
N GLU A 985 9.87 -18.73 -9.45
CA GLU A 985 11.05 -18.33 -8.68
C GLU A 985 12.39 -18.63 -9.38
N ASN A 986 13.17 -17.58 -9.59
CA ASN A 986 14.50 -17.59 -10.19
C ASN A 986 15.40 -16.55 -9.48
N SER A 987 16.72 -16.80 -9.46
CA SER A 987 17.72 -15.87 -8.96
C SER A 987 17.75 -14.51 -9.69
N ASP A 988 17.20 -14.46 -10.91
CA ASP A 988 17.07 -13.29 -11.77
C ASP A 988 15.61 -12.78 -11.85
N ASN A 989 14.82 -12.97 -10.79
CA ASN A 989 13.38 -12.79 -10.85
C ASN A 989 12.93 -11.40 -11.33
N SER A 990 13.55 -10.34 -10.82
CA SER A 990 13.24 -8.96 -11.24
C SER A 990 13.60 -8.64 -12.70
N LEU A 991 14.40 -9.51 -13.35
CA LEU A 991 14.86 -9.31 -14.72
C LEU A 991 14.10 -10.11 -15.75
N ILE A 992 13.18 -11.01 -15.37
CA ILE A 992 12.48 -11.87 -16.33
C ILE A 992 11.01 -11.45 -16.45
N GLN A 993 10.52 -11.32 -17.68
CA GLN A 993 9.11 -11.05 -17.96
C GLN A 993 8.52 -12.18 -18.81
N ILE A 994 7.31 -12.61 -18.45
CA ILE A 994 6.53 -13.57 -19.23
C ILE A 994 5.68 -12.80 -20.24
N ALA A 995 6.10 -12.78 -21.50
CA ALA A 995 5.37 -12.10 -22.57
C ALA A 995 4.08 -12.82 -22.94
N GLN A 996 4.10 -14.16 -22.92
CA GLN A 996 2.93 -14.98 -23.23
C GLN A 996 3.00 -16.30 -22.46
N SER A 997 1.85 -16.71 -21.92
CA SER A 997 1.64 -18.03 -21.32
C SER A 997 0.18 -18.42 -21.51
N ASN A 998 -0.06 -19.51 -22.23
CA ASN A 998 -1.43 -19.97 -22.54
C ASN A 998 -1.71 -21.26 -21.77
N PRO A 999 -2.86 -21.42 -21.09
CA PRO A 999 -3.19 -22.66 -20.41
C PRO A 999 -3.45 -23.80 -21.41
N ILE A 1000 -3.57 -25.02 -20.89
CA ILE A 1000 -3.93 -26.20 -21.69
C ILE A 1000 -5.20 -26.86 -21.15
N ILE A 1001 -6.09 -27.19 -22.08
CA ILE A 1001 -7.36 -27.87 -21.82
C ILE A 1001 -7.25 -29.33 -22.28
N LEU A 1002 -7.37 -30.25 -21.34
CA LEU A 1002 -7.25 -31.71 -21.49
C LEU A 1002 -8.63 -32.36 -21.69
N GLY A 1003 -9.22 -32.07 -22.85
CA GLY A 1003 -10.40 -32.77 -23.36
C GLY A 1003 -11.53 -31.82 -23.71
N PHE A 1004 -12.73 -32.37 -23.90
CA PHE A 1004 -13.98 -31.63 -23.95
C PHE A 1004 -15.15 -32.55 -23.57
N VAL A 1005 -16.16 -31.96 -22.93
CA VAL A 1005 -17.43 -32.61 -22.57
C VAL A 1005 -18.53 -32.05 -23.46
N ASN A 1006 -19.36 -32.94 -24.01
CA ASN A 1006 -20.55 -32.56 -24.78
C ASN A 1006 -21.55 -33.72 -24.79
N PHE A 1007 -22.85 -33.44 -24.68
CA PHE A 1007 -23.89 -34.46 -24.67
C PHE A 1007 -24.86 -34.36 -25.85
N SER A 1008 -25.25 -35.51 -26.39
CA SER A 1008 -26.35 -35.61 -27.35
C SER A 1008 -27.53 -36.35 -26.71
N ILE A 1009 -28.69 -35.69 -26.67
CA ILE A 1009 -29.88 -36.19 -25.98
C ILE A 1009 -30.98 -36.45 -27.00
N ILE A 1010 -31.53 -37.66 -27.02
CA ILE A 1010 -32.71 -38.01 -27.83
C ILE A 1010 -33.86 -38.43 -26.92
N LYS A 1011 -35.02 -37.81 -27.13
CA LYS A 1011 -36.27 -38.17 -26.45
C LYS A 1011 -37.23 -38.88 -27.40
N THR A 1012 -37.74 -40.01 -26.96
CA THR A 1012 -38.70 -40.84 -27.68
C THR A 1012 -39.85 -41.27 -26.79
N VAL A 1013 -40.98 -41.59 -27.41
CA VAL A 1013 -42.15 -42.19 -26.76
C VAL A 1013 -42.51 -43.46 -27.48
N ASP A 1014 -43.05 -44.43 -26.75
CA ASP A 1014 -43.52 -45.69 -27.33
C ASP A 1014 -44.76 -45.50 -28.21
N LYS A 1015 -45.56 -44.45 -27.97
CA LYS A 1015 -46.77 -44.11 -28.73
C LYS A 1015 -46.93 -42.59 -28.86
N ASN A 1016 -47.17 -42.12 -30.08
CA ASN A 1016 -47.45 -40.71 -30.39
C ASN A 1016 -48.96 -40.39 -30.47
N GLN A 1017 -49.82 -41.40 -30.43
CA GLN A 1017 -51.27 -41.26 -30.30
C GLN A 1017 -51.80 -42.31 -29.31
N ILE A 1018 -52.56 -41.86 -28.31
CA ILE A 1018 -53.06 -42.70 -27.21
C ILE A 1018 -54.46 -42.29 -26.75
N GLU A 1019 -55.14 -43.15 -26.01
CA GLU A 1019 -56.45 -42.85 -25.39
C GLU A 1019 -56.30 -42.26 -23.97
N ILE A 1020 -57.29 -41.49 -23.50
CA ILE A 1020 -57.33 -41.07 -22.09
C ILE A 1020 -57.28 -42.31 -21.19
N GLY A 1021 -56.36 -42.33 -20.22
CA GLY A 1021 -56.09 -43.45 -19.32
C GLY A 1021 -54.98 -44.39 -19.79
N ASP A 1022 -54.46 -44.25 -21.01
CA ASP A 1022 -53.30 -45.01 -21.46
C ASP A 1022 -52.01 -44.53 -20.78
N VAL A 1023 -51.11 -45.50 -20.53
CA VAL A 1023 -49.76 -45.25 -20.04
C VAL A 1023 -48.79 -45.16 -21.21
N ILE A 1024 -48.00 -44.09 -21.27
CA ILE A 1024 -46.91 -43.82 -22.21
C ILE A 1024 -45.59 -44.07 -21.51
N ASN A 1025 -44.67 -44.75 -22.19
CA ASN A 1025 -43.28 -44.87 -21.76
C ASN A 1025 -42.42 -43.83 -22.49
N VAL A 1026 -41.94 -42.83 -21.76
CA VAL A 1026 -40.98 -41.85 -22.29
C VAL A 1026 -39.58 -42.40 -22.07
N SER A 1027 -38.77 -42.44 -23.13
CA SER A 1027 -37.37 -42.90 -23.08
C SER A 1027 -36.43 -41.79 -23.54
N ILE A 1028 -35.51 -41.39 -22.68
CA ILE A 1028 -34.47 -40.40 -22.92
C ILE A 1028 -33.14 -41.14 -23.04
N THR A 1029 -32.50 -41.04 -24.18
CA THR A 1029 -31.15 -41.60 -24.40
C THR A 1029 -30.15 -40.46 -24.43
N VAL A 1030 -29.11 -40.56 -23.60
CA VAL A 1030 -28.03 -39.57 -23.51
C VAL A 1030 -26.74 -40.22 -23.96
N TRP A 1031 -26.08 -39.61 -24.95
CA TRP A 1031 -24.73 -39.94 -25.41
C TRP A 1031 -23.73 -38.93 -24.87
N ASN A 1032 -22.60 -39.39 -24.35
CA ASN A 1032 -21.42 -38.54 -24.22
C ASN A 1032 -20.70 -38.51 -25.57
N ILE A 1033 -20.84 -37.41 -26.30
CA ILE A 1033 -20.14 -37.17 -27.58
C ILE A 1033 -18.81 -36.43 -27.38
N GLY A 1034 -18.46 -36.12 -26.12
CA GLY A 1034 -17.16 -35.65 -25.69
C GLY A 1034 -16.08 -36.74 -25.78
N ASN A 1035 -14.83 -36.33 -25.51
CA ASN A 1035 -13.68 -37.24 -25.50
C ASN A 1035 -13.18 -37.58 -24.10
N ILE A 1036 -13.76 -37.00 -23.03
CA ILE A 1036 -13.48 -37.36 -21.64
C ILE A 1036 -14.72 -37.88 -20.92
N CYS A 1037 -14.51 -38.70 -19.89
CA CYS A 1037 -15.57 -39.15 -19.00
C CYS A 1037 -16.21 -37.95 -18.28
N ALA A 1038 -17.53 -37.97 -18.08
CA ALA A 1038 -18.22 -36.99 -17.24
C ALA A 1038 -18.96 -37.72 -16.10
N LYS A 1039 -18.99 -37.14 -14.90
CA LYS A 1039 -19.67 -37.71 -13.73
C LYS A 1039 -20.74 -36.77 -13.18
N ASN A 1040 -21.64 -37.34 -12.37
CA ASN A 1040 -22.73 -36.64 -11.67
C ASN A 1040 -23.61 -35.79 -12.60
N ILE A 1041 -23.88 -36.31 -13.79
CA ILE A 1041 -24.66 -35.63 -14.83
C ILE A 1041 -26.13 -35.66 -14.41
N THR A 1042 -26.77 -34.50 -14.30
CA THR A 1042 -28.19 -34.42 -13.95
C THR A 1042 -29.02 -34.14 -15.20
N ILE A 1043 -29.92 -35.08 -15.53
CA ILE A 1043 -30.92 -34.93 -16.60
C ILE A 1043 -32.20 -34.42 -15.97
N ASN A 1044 -32.67 -33.27 -16.44
CA ASN A 1044 -33.91 -32.66 -16.02
C ASN A 1044 -34.95 -32.74 -17.14
N ASP A 1045 -36.05 -33.44 -16.88
CA ASP A 1045 -37.22 -33.48 -17.74
C ASP A 1045 -38.52 -33.01 -17.07
N ALA A 1046 -38.40 -32.32 -15.93
CA ALA A 1046 -39.56 -31.86 -15.17
C ALA A 1046 -40.42 -30.86 -15.96
N SER A 1047 -39.79 -30.06 -16.84
CA SER A 1047 -40.47 -29.03 -17.64
C SER A 1047 -41.40 -29.60 -18.72
N SER A 1048 -41.24 -30.88 -19.09
CA SER A 1048 -42.09 -31.59 -20.04
C SER A 1048 -43.39 -32.12 -19.44
N PHE A 1049 -43.48 -32.14 -18.11
CA PHE A 1049 -44.57 -32.76 -17.38
C PHE A 1049 -45.48 -31.70 -16.75
N THR A 1050 -46.79 -31.84 -16.97
CA THR A 1050 -47.83 -31.05 -16.31
C THR A 1050 -48.84 -32.00 -15.67
N ASN A 1051 -49.22 -31.76 -14.41
CA ASN A 1051 -50.28 -32.52 -13.72
C ASN A 1051 -51.69 -32.26 -14.30
N ILE A 1052 -51.78 -31.50 -15.40
CA ILE A 1052 -53.03 -31.17 -16.09
C ILE A 1052 -53.28 -32.20 -17.21
N ASP A 1053 -52.22 -32.56 -17.93
CA ASP A 1053 -52.33 -33.42 -19.12
C ASP A 1053 -51.96 -34.88 -18.79
N PHE A 1054 -51.05 -35.07 -17.83
CA PHE A 1054 -50.48 -36.37 -17.49
C PHE A 1054 -50.35 -36.60 -15.98
N GLU A 1055 -50.45 -37.87 -15.55
CA GLU A 1055 -50.10 -38.34 -14.20
C GLU A 1055 -48.81 -39.15 -14.25
N LEU A 1056 -47.84 -38.88 -13.37
CA LEU A 1056 -46.60 -39.66 -13.30
C LEU A 1056 -46.88 -41.01 -12.62
N VAL A 1057 -46.84 -42.10 -13.38
CA VAL A 1057 -47.16 -43.45 -12.90
C VAL A 1057 -45.96 -44.11 -12.22
N SER A 1058 -44.76 -43.94 -12.80
CA SER A 1058 -43.53 -44.51 -12.25
C SER A 1058 -42.28 -43.91 -12.90
N GLY A 1059 -41.19 -43.80 -12.14
CA GLY A 1059 -39.92 -43.22 -12.58
C GLY A 1059 -39.67 -41.84 -11.97
N SER A 1060 -38.57 -41.20 -12.35
CA SER A 1060 -38.25 -39.83 -11.95
C SER A 1060 -38.12 -38.93 -13.18
N LEU A 1061 -38.56 -37.68 -13.06
CA LEU A 1061 -38.38 -36.64 -14.07
C LEU A 1061 -36.98 -36.02 -14.00
N ILE A 1062 -36.31 -36.14 -12.85
CA ILE A 1062 -34.93 -35.70 -12.64
C ILE A 1062 -34.10 -36.93 -12.30
N ASN A 1063 -33.08 -37.22 -13.09
CA ASN A 1063 -32.23 -38.39 -12.88
C ASN A 1063 -30.77 -37.98 -12.88
N THR A 1064 -29.98 -38.60 -12.01
CA THR A 1064 -28.53 -38.38 -11.93
C THR A 1064 -27.81 -39.60 -12.48
N ILE A 1065 -26.89 -39.39 -13.42
CA ILE A 1065 -25.98 -40.41 -13.94
C ILE A 1065 -24.67 -40.28 -13.19
N SER A 1066 -24.23 -41.35 -12.55
CA SER A 1066 -22.98 -41.34 -11.77
C SER A 1066 -21.75 -41.12 -12.66
N SER A 1067 -21.67 -41.76 -13.82
CA SER A 1067 -20.56 -41.63 -14.77
C SER A 1067 -21.01 -42.03 -16.17
N LEU A 1068 -20.49 -41.34 -17.20
CA LEU A 1068 -20.72 -41.65 -18.61
C LEU A 1068 -19.41 -41.52 -19.39
N LEU A 1069 -18.88 -42.64 -19.89
CA LEU A 1069 -17.63 -42.69 -20.66
C LEU A 1069 -17.80 -42.09 -22.07
N PRO A 1070 -16.71 -41.66 -22.73
CA PRO A 1070 -16.75 -41.21 -24.12
C PRO A 1070 -17.41 -42.24 -25.06
N GLY A 1071 -18.40 -41.81 -25.82
CA GLY A 1071 -19.17 -42.67 -26.74
C GLY A 1071 -20.18 -43.61 -26.05
N GLU A 1072 -20.21 -43.67 -24.72
CA GLU A 1072 -21.21 -44.43 -23.97
C GLU A 1072 -22.58 -43.75 -24.02
N HIS A 1073 -23.64 -44.54 -23.86
CA HIS A 1073 -24.97 -44.02 -23.62
C HIS A 1073 -25.71 -44.71 -22.52
N ILE A 1074 -26.61 -43.96 -21.91
CA ILE A 1074 -27.56 -44.46 -20.96
C ILE A 1074 -28.96 -44.05 -21.39
N THR A 1075 -29.91 -44.98 -21.26
CA THR A 1075 -31.31 -44.73 -21.52
C THR A 1075 -32.07 -44.73 -20.20
N ILE A 1076 -32.75 -43.63 -19.93
CA ILE A 1076 -33.59 -43.42 -18.76
C ILE A 1076 -35.04 -43.39 -19.21
N SER A 1077 -35.92 -44.06 -18.47
CA SER A 1077 -37.35 -44.11 -18.82
C SER A 1077 -38.24 -43.81 -17.64
N TYR A 1078 -39.31 -43.06 -17.89
CA TYR A 1078 -40.40 -42.84 -16.94
C TYR A 1078 -41.76 -43.04 -17.64
N LYS A 1079 -42.79 -43.34 -16.86
CA LYS A 1079 -44.14 -43.64 -17.35
C LYS A 1079 -45.12 -42.58 -16.92
N ILE A 1080 -45.87 -42.07 -17.88
CA ILE A 1080 -46.93 -41.08 -17.66
C ILE A 1080 -48.28 -41.61 -18.16
N GLN A 1081 -49.37 -41.27 -17.50
CA GLN A 1081 -50.73 -41.65 -17.88
C GLN A 1081 -51.53 -40.43 -18.32
N ALA A 1082 -52.21 -40.50 -19.47
CA ALA A 1082 -52.98 -39.36 -19.95
C ALA A 1082 -54.30 -39.16 -19.21
N ILE A 1083 -54.57 -37.94 -18.77
CA ILE A 1083 -55.76 -37.59 -17.98
C ILE A 1083 -56.80 -36.84 -18.83
N THR A 1084 -56.36 -36.02 -19.77
CA THR A 1084 -57.22 -35.12 -20.54
C THR A 1084 -57.03 -35.28 -22.05
N GLN A 1085 -58.06 -34.95 -22.84
CA GLN A 1085 -57.94 -34.91 -24.29
C GLN A 1085 -57.15 -33.68 -24.71
N ALA A 1086 -55.92 -33.86 -25.19
CA ALA A 1086 -55.07 -32.77 -25.63
C ALA A 1086 -54.11 -33.21 -26.74
N ILE A 1087 -53.62 -32.23 -27.51
CA ILE A 1087 -52.42 -32.38 -28.34
C ILE A 1087 -51.30 -31.74 -27.52
N VAL A 1088 -50.50 -32.56 -26.87
CA VAL A 1088 -49.46 -32.12 -25.94
C VAL A 1088 -48.10 -32.23 -26.60
N LYS A 1089 -47.30 -31.17 -26.49
CA LYS A 1089 -45.89 -31.20 -26.89
C LYS A 1089 -45.04 -31.36 -25.65
N LEU A 1090 -44.43 -32.55 -25.49
CA LEU A 1090 -43.41 -32.71 -24.45
C LEU A 1090 -42.22 -31.83 -24.80
N LYS A 1091 -41.78 -31.04 -23.83
CA LYS A 1091 -40.62 -30.18 -23.96
C LYS A 1091 -39.34 -31.02 -24.10
N PRO A 1092 -38.21 -30.42 -24.49
CA PRO A 1092 -36.91 -31.06 -24.39
C PRO A 1092 -36.54 -31.43 -22.95
N ALA A 1093 -35.90 -32.59 -22.77
CA ALA A 1093 -35.12 -32.83 -21.56
C ALA A 1093 -33.78 -32.08 -21.69
N SER A 1094 -33.19 -31.65 -20.58
CA SER A 1094 -31.93 -30.90 -20.57
C SER A 1094 -30.90 -31.50 -19.63
N ILE A 1095 -29.63 -31.36 -19.99
CA ILE A 1095 -28.48 -31.55 -19.11
C ILE A 1095 -27.80 -30.20 -18.94
N GLU A 1096 -27.59 -29.81 -17.69
CA GLU A 1096 -26.83 -28.62 -17.32
C GLU A 1096 -25.52 -29.06 -16.65
N TYR A 1097 -24.40 -28.52 -17.11
CA TYR A 1097 -23.07 -28.83 -16.58
C TYR A 1097 -22.13 -27.64 -16.70
N TYR A 1098 -21.09 -27.63 -15.88
CA TYR A 1098 -20.04 -26.62 -15.90
C TYR A 1098 -18.77 -27.26 -16.44
N TYR A 1099 -18.26 -26.71 -17.53
CA TYR A 1099 -17.00 -27.09 -18.18
C TYR A 1099 -16.41 -25.85 -18.86
N LEU A 1100 -15.41 -25.24 -18.22
CA LEU A 1100 -14.94 -23.86 -18.48
C LEU A 1100 -16.04 -22.82 -18.21
N VAL A 1101 -17.15 -22.92 -18.95
CA VAL A 1101 -18.37 -22.16 -18.80
C VAL A 1101 -19.58 -23.09 -18.60
N LYS A 1102 -20.71 -22.52 -18.20
CA LYS A 1102 -21.99 -23.23 -18.14
C LYS A 1102 -22.45 -23.64 -19.54
N SER A 1103 -22.79 -24.92 -19.70
CA SER A 1103 -23.33 -25.49 -20.93
C SER A 1103 -24.66 -26.18 -20.68
N ILE A 1104 -25.59 -26.08 -21.64
CA ILE A 1104 -26.91 -26.70 -21.58
C ILE A 1104 -27.18 -27.47 -22.88
N ASP A 1105 -27.23 -28.80 -22.77
CA ASP A 1105 -27.59 -29.68 -23.89
C ASP A 1105 -29.07 -30.07 -23.78
N THR A 1106 -29.80 -30.06 -24.89
CA THR A 1106 -31.26 -30.31 -24.90
C THR A 1106 -31.67 -31.38 -25.91
N SER A 1107 -32.78 -32.07 -25.63
CA SER A 1107 -33.36 -33.08 -26.52
C SER A 1107 -34.29 -32.49 -27.59
N ASN A 1108 -34.79 -33.33 -28.49
CA ASN A 1108 -35.91 -32.98 -29.38
C ASN A 1108 -37.24 -32.83 -28.62
N TRP A 1109 -38.17 -32.09 -29.22
CA TRP A 1109 -39.58 -32.05 -28.84
C TRP A 1109 -40.29 -33.36 -29.26
N VAL A 1110 -41.35 -33.73 -28.53
CA VAL A 1110 -42.18 -34.90 -28.88
C VAL A 1110 -43.67 -34.55 -28.82
N ASP A 1111 -44.36 -34.73 -29.95
CA ASP A 1111 -45.80 -34.50 -30.04
C ASP A 1111 -46.59 -35.76 -29.66
N ILE A 1112 -47.56 -35.60 -28.75
CA ILE A 1112 -48.46 -36.67 -28.29
C ILE A 1112 -49.90 -36.23 -28.51
N LYS A 1113 -50.67 -37.05 -29.22
CA LYS A 1113 -52.10 -36.83 -29.44
C LYS A 1113 -52.92 -37.75 -28.53
N VAL A 1114 -53.55 -37.18 -27.51
CA VAL A 1114 -54.49 -37.89 -26.65
C VAL A 1114 -55.90 -37.78 -27.22
N ILE A 1115 -56.54 -38.93 -27.47
CA ILE A 1115 -57.91 -39.02 -27.97
C ILE A 1115 -58.83 -39.63 -26.91
N ILE A 1116 -60.13 -39.35 -27.02
CA ILE A 1116 -61.13 -40.03 -26.18
C ILE A 1116 -61.20 -41.51 -26.59
N PRO A 1117 -61.36 -42.46 -25.65
CA PRO A 1117 -61.49 -43.88 -25.96
C PRO A 1117 -62.51 -44.21 -27.04
N VAL A 1118 -62.17 -45.14 -27.96
CA VAL A 1118 -63.04 -45.53 -29.10
C VAL A 1118 -64.45 -45.96 -28.65
N ASN A 1119 -64.58 -46.58 -27.48
CA ASN A 1119 -65.87 -46.97 -26.91
C ASN A 1119 -66.77 -45.76 -26.62
N ILE A 1120 -66.20 -44.67 -26.09
CA ILE A 1120 -66.90 -43.41 -25.80
C ILE A 1120 -67.19 -42.64 -27.08
N GLN A 1121 -66.25 -42.64 -28.05
CA GLN A 1121 -66.48 -42.07 -29.38
C GLN A 1121 -67.67 -42.75 -30.08
N MET A 1122 -67.78 -44.08 -29.96
CA MET A 1122 -68.95 -44.82 -30.46
C MET A 1122 -70.25 -44.39 -29.78
N TYR A 1123 -70.26 -44.07 -28.48
CA TYR A 1123 -71.45 -43.49 -27.82
C TYR A 1123 -71.80 -42.09 -28.36
N PHE A 1124 -70.81 -41.26 -28.72
CA PHE A 1124 -71.06 -39.96 -29.35
C PHE A 1124 -71.62 -40.05 -30.77
N VAL A 1125 -71.38 -41.14 -31.49
CA VAL A 1125 -71.96 -41.38 -32.84
C VAL A 1125 -73.26 -42.16 -32.76
N LEU A 1126 -73.29 -43.27 -32.01
CA LEU A 1126 -74.44 -44.14 -31.84
C LEU A 1126 -75.53 -43.46 -31.01
N GLY A 1127 -75.21 -42.64 -30.01
CA GLY A 1127 -76.20 -41.95 -29.18
C GLY A 1127 -77.12 -41.05 -30.02
N PRO A 1128 -76.58 -40.06 -30.74
CA PRO A 1128 -77.36 -39.23 -31.68
C PRO A 1128 -77.97 -40.04 -32.81
N SER A 1129 -77.29 -41.08 -33.33
CA SER A 1129 -77.84 -41.92 -34.41
C SER A 1129 -79.01 -42.78 -33.93
N ILE A 1130 -78.97 -43.31 -32.71
CA ILE A 1130 -80.07 -44.06 -32.08
C ILE A 1130 -81.21 -43.09 -31.76
N VAL A 1131 -80.93 -41.88 -31.24
CA VAL A 1131 -81.95 -40.84 -31.04
C VAL A 1131 -82.57 -40.41 -32.38
N ALA A 1132 -81.77 -40.23 -33.43
CA ALA A 1132 -82.23 -39.93 -34.79
C ALA A 1132 -83.04 -41.09 -35.39
N THR A 1133 -82.63 -42.33 -35.17
CA THR A 1133 -83.34 -43.52 -35.65
C THR A 1133 -84.62 -43.75 -34.87
N ILE A 1134 -84.64 -43.52 -33.55
CA ILE A 1134 -85.84 -43.57 -32.71
C ILE A 1134 -86.79 -42.43 -33.08
N THR A 1135 -86.30 -41.21 -33.28
CA THR A 1135 -87.14 -40.10 -33.74
C THR A 1135 -87.64 -40.33 -35.17
N LEU A 1136 -86.84 -40.94 -36.06
CA LEU A 1136 -87.27 -41.36 -37.39
C LEU A 1136 -88.28 -42.52 -37.33
N ILE A 1137 -88.10 -43.50 -36.45
CA ILE A 1137 -89.06 -44.60 -36.23
C ILE A 1137 -90.33 -44.07 -35.60
N ILE A 1138 -90.26 -43.14 -34.63
CA ILE A 1138 -91.42 -42.45 -34.06
C ILE A 1138 -92.08 -41.60 -35.15
N PHE A 1139 -91.32 -40.92 -36.00
CA PHE A 1139 -91.84 -40.12 -37.11
C PHE A 1139 -92.52 -40.99 -38.16
N ILE A 1140 -91.91 -42.12 -38.56
CA ILE A 1140 -92.44 -43.14 -39.49
C ILE A 1140 -93.65 -43.85 -38.88
N TRP A 1141 -93.60 -44.20 -37.59
CA TRP A 1141 -94.73 -44.81 -36.87
C TRP A 1141 -95.88 -43.81 -36.73
N LYS A 1142 -95.58 -42.54 -36.46
CA LYS A 1142 -96.58 -41.46 -36.38
C LYS A 1142 -97.15 -41.13 -37.76
N THR A 1143 -96.37 -41.11 -38.84
CA THR A 1143 -96.86 -40.92 -40.22
C THR A 1143 -97.66 -42.13 -40.70
N LYS A 1144 -97.19 -43.37 -40.44
CA LYS A 1144 -97.93 -44.58 -40.80
C LYS A 1144 -99.23 -44.72 -40.01
N ARG A 1145 -99.25 -44.34 -38.73
CA ARG A 1145 -100.45 -44.27 -37.88
C ARG A 1145 -101.35 -43.07 -38.24
N TYR A 1146 -100.79 -42.00 -38.79
CA TYR A 1146 -101.53 -40.87 -39.35
C TYR A 1146 -102.22 -41.27 -40.67
N ASP A 1147 -101.56 -42.03 -41.55
CA ASP A 1147 -102.17 -42.56 -42.76
C ASP A 1147 -103.21 -43.63 -42.48
N THR A 1148 -102.99 -44.53 -41.50
CA THR A 1148 -104.05 -45.47 -41.07
C THR A 1148 -105.23 -44.74 -40.43
N LYS A 1149 -104.99 -43.68 -39.64
CA LYS A 1149 -106.07 -42.82 -39.14
C LYS A 1149 -106.72 -41.96 -40.23
N LYS A 1150 -106.01 -41.58 -41.29
CA LYS A 1150 -106.55 -40.81 -42.44
C LYS A 1150 -107.44 -41.67 -43.33
N TYR A 1151 -107.11 -42.96 -43.49
CA TYR A 1151 -107.98 -43.94 -44.16
C TYR A 1151 -109.18 -44.36 -43.29
N GLU A 1152 -109.06 -44.37 -41.96
CA GLU A 1152 -110.19 -44.56 -41.03
C GLU A 1152 -111.06 -43.29 -40.86
N LEU A 1153 -110.48 -42.08 -40.94
CA LEU A 1153 -111.20 -40.80 -40.97
C LEU A 1153 -111.90 -40.58 -42.31
N GLN A 1154 -111.30 -40.92 -43.46
CA GLN A 1154 -112.00 -40.84 -44.76
C GLN A 1154 -113.18 -41.84 -44.90
N ARG A 1155 -113.21 -42.88 -44.05
CA ARG A 1155 -114.32 -43.84 -43.97
C ARG A 1155 -115.37 -43.47 -42.91
N ASN A 1156 -115.05 -42.59 -41.96
CA ASN A 1156 -115.97 -42.05 -40.94
C ASN A 1156 -116.44 -40.60 -41.21
N GLU A 1157 -115.71 -39.81 -42.02
CA GLU A 1157 -116.09 -38.45 -42.46
C GLU A 1157 -117.10 -38.47 -43.63
N LEU A 1158 -117.27 -39.62 -44.30
CA LEU A 1158 -118.38 -39.86 -45.23
C LEU A 1158 -119.70 -40.20 -44.50
N MET A 1159 -119.66 -40.41 -43.18
CA MET A 1159 -120.85 -40.70 -42.35
C MET A 1159 -121.25 -39.56 -41.39
N LEU A 1160 -120.40 -38.53 -41.19
CA LEU A 1160 -120.65 -37.44 -40.23
C LEU A 1160 -120.62 -36.02 -40.83
N PHE A 1161 -120.69 -35.91 -42.17
CA PHE A 1161 -121.19 -34.71 -42.87
C PHE A 1161 -122.72 -34.67 -42.97
N GLN A 1162 -123.43 -35.30 -42.02
CA GLN A 1162 -124.90 -35.23 -41.91
C GLN A 1162 -125.41 -34.52 -40.65
N ILE A 1163 -124.56 -33.97 -39.79
CA ILE A 1163 -125.05 -33.14 -38.68
C ILE A 1163 -124.17 -31.90 -38.53
N SER A 1164 -124.79 -30.78 -38.94
CA SER A 1164 -124.65 -29.40 -38.48
C SER A 1164 -123.52 -29.11 -37.48
N ARG A 1165 -122.63 -28.16 -37.79
CA ARG A 1165 -122.87 -26.70 -37.63
C ARG A 1165 -123.08 -26.32 -36.16
N THR A 1166 -122.46 -25.19 -35.84
CA THR A 1166 -122.75 -24.27 -34.74
C THR A 1166 -122.29 -24.67 -33.35
N ASP A 1167 -121.38 -23.81 -32.89
CA ASP A 1167 -121.37 -23.20 -31.57
C ASP A 1167 -120.83 -24.09 -30.44
N ALA A 1168 -119.64 -23.76 -29.94
CA ALA A 1168 -119.47 -22.74 -28.91
C ALA A 1168 -120.11 -23.26 -27.60
N ILE A 1169 -119.53 -23.08 -26.43
CA ILE A 1169 -118.91 -21.87 -25.95
C ILE A 1169 -118.52 -22.21 -24.49
N LEU A 1170 -117.63 -21.39 -23.93
CA LEU A 1170 -117.51 -21.10 -22.50
C LEU A 1170 -116.82 -22.18 -21.64
N LYS A 1171 -115.91 -21.82 -20.73
CA LYS A 1171 -115.81 -20.59 -19.94
C LYS A 1171 -114.42 -20.62 -19.24
N ILE A 1172 -113.63 -19.54 -19.24
CA ILE A 1172 -113.34 -18.61 -18.10
C ILE A 1172 -111.81 -18.50 -18.01
N GLU A 1173 -111.11 -17.39 -17.81
CA GLU A 1173 -111.39 -15.95 -17.63
C GLU A 1173 -110.02 -15.24 -17.65
N ASN A 1174 -110.02 -13.93 -17.95
CA ASN A 1174 -109.05 -12.89 -17.57
C ASN A 1174 -107.62 -13.00 -18.15
N THR A 1175 -107.01 -12.01 -18.80
CA THR A 1175 -107.20 -10.54 -18.90
C THR A 1175 -106.31 -10.11 -20.09
N LEU A 1176 -106.81 -9.53 -21.20
CA LEU A 1176 -107.00 -8.08 -21.39
C LEU A 1176 -105.93 -7.28 -20.64
N ARG A 1177 -105.02 -6.60 -21.31
CA ARG A 1177 -105.28 -5.34 -22.01
C ARG A 1177 -103.92 -4.87 -22.52
N ASP A 1178 -103.91 -4.23 -23.68
CA ASP A 1178 -102.84 -3.37 -24.18
C ASP A 1178 -101.71 -3.98 -25.02
N ARG A 1179 -101.59 -3.37 -26.22
CA ARG A 1179 -100.37 -3.18 -27.03
C ARG A 1179 -99.96 -4.39 -27.85
N PHE A 1180 -100.63 -4.69 -28.98
CA PHE A 1180 -100.77 -3.82 -30.16
C PHE A 1180 -99.43 -3.18 -30.59
N ASN A 1181 -99.00 -3.60 -31.79
CA ASN A 1181 -98.41 -2.81 -32.86
C ASN A 1181 -96.88 -2.68 -33.03
N ILE A 1182 -96.50 -2.91 -34.31
CA ILE A 1182 -95.40 -2.31 -35.12
C ILE A 1182 -94.08 -3.10 -35.10
N ILE A 1183 -93.70 -3.86 -36.14
CA ILE A 1183 -93.33 -3.56 -37.55
C ILE A 1183 -91.80 -3.51 -37.73
N SER A 1184 -91.31 -4.40 -38.60
CA SER A 1184 -90.18 -4.33 -39.53
C SER A 1184 -88.88 -3.52 -39.24
N LYS A 1185 -87.76 -4.20 -39.58
CA LYS A 1185 -86.66 -3.76 -40.47
C LYS A 1185 -85.38 -3.13 -39.83
N PRO A 1186 -84.27 -2.92 -40.59
CA PRO A 1186 -82.94 -3.59 -40.43
C PRO A 1186 -81.75 -2.61 -40.24
N GLN A 1187 -80.49 -3.11 -40.32
CA GLN A 1187 -79.19 -2.43 -40.67
C GLN A 1187 -78.81 -1.19 -39.83
N GLU A 1188 -77.58 -0.71 -39.64
CA GLU A 1188 -76.18 -0.86 -40.10
C GLU A 1188 -75.37 -0.16 -38.97
N GLU A 1189 -74.21 -0.67 -38.54
CA GLU A 1189 -72.86 -0.15 -38.88
C GLU A 1189 -72.45 1.16 -38.15
N VAL A 1190 -71.13 1.23 -37.85
CA VAL A 1190 -70.30 2.44 -37.57
C VAL A 1190 -70.09 2.86 -36.09
N THR A 1191 -68.98 2.32 -35.54
CA THR A 1191 -67.78 2.99 -34.96
C THR A 1191 -67.82 4.02 -33.81
N ILE A 1192 -66.73 3.93 -33.02
CA ILE A 1192 -65.94 4.97 -32.30
C ILE A 1192 -66.13 5.08 -30.77
N GLU A 1193 -65.08 4.59 -30.10
CA GLU A 1193 -64.25 5.17 -29.02
C GLU A 1193 -64.80 5.68 -27.67
N ASN A 1194 -64.02 5.21 -26.67
CA ASN A 1194 -63.40 5.92 -25.54
C ASN A 1194 -64.12 6.07 -24.20
N GLU A 1195 -63.36 5.62 -23.18
CA GLU A 1195 -63.12 6.23 -21.86
C GLU A 1195 -64.34 6.33 -20.92
N ASN A 1196 -64.26 6.22 -19.59
CA ASN A 1196 -63.16 6.28 -18.62
C ASN A 1196 -63.69 5.73 -17.27
N GLU A 1197 -62.76 5.36 -16.37
CA GLU A 1197 -62.78 5.53 -14.89
C GLU A 1197 -64.00 5.00 -14.07
N GLY A 1198 -63.89 4.57 -12.82
CA GLY A 1198 -62.87 4.68 -11.77
C GLY A 1198 -63.28 3.75 -10.60
N GLU A 1199 -62.34 3.28 -9.77
CA GLU A 1199 -61.97 3.89 -8.46
C GLU A 1199 -63.01 3.51 -7.35
N ILE A 1200 -62.71 3.11 -6.10
CA ILE A 1200 -61.88 3.75 -5.04
C ILE A 1200 -61.61 2.74 -3.87
N GLU A 1201 -60.42 2.89 -3.25
CA GLU A 1201 -59.91 2.54 -1.88
C GLU A 1201 -60.07 1.14 -1.24
N ASN A 1202 -58.95 0.43 -1.06
CA ASN A 1202 -58.13 0.40 0.17
C ASN A 1202 -56.82 -0.39 -0.05
#